data_AF-A0A0S8JU09-F1
#
_entry.id   AF-A0A0S8JU09-F1
#
_cell.length_a   1.000
_cell.length_b   1.000
_cell.length_c   1.000
_cell.angle_alpha   90.00
_cell.angle_beta   90.00
_cell.angle_gamma   90.00
#
_symmetry.space_group_name_H-M   'P 1'
#
loop_
_entity.id
_entity.type
_entity.pdbx_description
1 polymer ?
#
loop_
_entity_poly.entity_id
_entity_poly.type
_entity_poly.pdbx_seq_one_letter_code
_entity_poly.pdbx_strand_id
1 'polypeptide(L)'
;MLAVVAVLAVSCIVLGMSPQALGAPAYSGLPTVDETDGQFLSLAGTGFDTLAGDTLWLELRAPKGASSLEIGIFDGDTDGLWDIAAVPPVNLQFTLYLDPKADGTGTTVVATWDGVTMPDNAWFTQTIPTGPEAAAPNGNYFYTLRVMNPDSSANMWSNFKIRTDGVISLFAMPFSFTGPLFTVGEANILYPSWPSLSPTTYDGIWDFYLEVPLSGTFLSVWDGDLDFGSHDLVDNDTDDPDTTNTVPAWAMGTLAVPEGVAVGYSGATGNPPDDSQYATFRRSPSVTYDVTDPSGIVYSNHNPSGNLEWEQFRIDSYTTRPADYYAPGLLPPGVYHVHMSGADLTNLNGWNFFYEVVCVTEEGLPCPPVLPYNVGDLVWLDINGDGFRDPGEPGIPNVVVTLHDYNGFLLNITATDTSGTYSFEVYPSTYTVRIAPENFGVGGALEHLVSTTGGDEQTDVVVDANVLTYDFGYEPIPCEEICILVARIFTDRNKLLVIATSSGAPEAQLLITICGTSVVNEPMTYTGDGLYRYYVDVDDWSDFCPSYETGESGSDLECFRLCKMVCVYSIYCGEASRRLEKDTFSCGPCECDGEPGCTHTHGYWKNHPDDWPVDELVVGGVLYTKAQLIAIISTSSSAGAEYTMMKQLVAAKLNLVAGSDPSCIAAWVLAADLWMAAYPPGTGVSESSAAWLVGEPLKNRLDDYNNGRLCAPHCDDDHCGR
;
A
#
# COMPACT_ATOMS: atom_id res chain seq x y z
N MET A 1 0.06 47.39 9.00
CA MET A 1 -0.43 46.97 10.33
C MET A 1 -1.43 45.84 10.05
N LEU A 2 -0.95 44.59 9.96
CA LEU A 2 -1.16 43.48 10.93
C LEU A 2 -2.66 43.15 11.12
N ALA A 3 -3.16 41.91 11.11
CA ALA A 3 -2.57 40.56 11.09
C ALA A 3 -3.67 39.48 10.91
N VAL A 4 -3.31 38.36 10.25
CA VAL A 4 -3.56 36.93 10.58
C VAL A 4 -4.99 36.41 10.84
N VAL A 5 -5.45 35.48 9.99
CA VAL A 5 -5.67 34.03 10.30
C VAL A 5 -5.54 33.24 8.99
N ALA A 6 -4.60 32.30 8.93
CA ALA A 6 -4.41 31.33 7.85
C ALA A 6 -4.73 29.92 8.39
N VAL A 7 -5.54 29.17 7.64
CA VAL A 7 -5.82 27.75 7.88
C VAL A 7 -4.79 26.97 7.06
N LEU A 8 -3.99 26.15 7.74
CA LEU A 8 -3.01 25.24 7.14
C LEU A 8 -3.76 24.05 6.51
N ALA A 9 -3.68 23.95 5.18
CA ALA A 9 -3.94 22.72 4.46
C ALA A 9 -2.77 21.75 4.72
N VAL A 10 -3.09 20.56 5.21
CA VAL A 10 -2.15 19.43 5.28
C VAL A 10 -1.83 19.03 3.84
N SER A 11 -0.62 19.34 3.41
CA SER A 11 -0.10 18.91 2.11
C SER A 11 0.27 17.43 2.23
N CYS A 12 -0.54 16.56 1.65
CA CYS A 12 -0.06 15.25 1.21
C CYS A 12 0.92 15.50 0.06
N ILE A 13 2.18 15.12 0.26
CA ILE A 13 3.16 15.00 -0.81
C ILE A 13 2.76 13.75 -1.60
N VAL A 14 1.82 13.93 -2.53
CA VAL A 14 1.69 13.07 -3.69
C VAL A 14 2.67 13.65 -4.71
N LEU A 15 3.67 12.87 -5.10
CA LEU A 15 4.48 13.14 -6.29
C LEU A 15 3.59 12.99 -7.52
N GLY A 16 2.76 14.00 -7.78
CA GLY A 16 2.17 14.27 -9.07
C GLY A 16 3.24 14.87 -9.98
N MET A 17 4.07 14.03 -10.58
CA MET A 17 4.91 14.47 -11.70
C MET A 17 4.04 14.54 -12.96
N SER A 18 3.64 15.74 -13.37
CA SER A 18 3.47 15.99 -14.79
C SER A 18 4.83 15.78 -15.48
N PRO A 19 4.91 15.13 -16.65
CA PRO A 19 6.19 14.85 -17.30
C PRO A 19 6.78 16.14 -17.86
N GLN A 20 7.54 16.85 -17.04
CA GLN A 20 8.59 17.74 -17.53
C GLN A 20 9.88 16.94 -17.50
N ALA A 21 10.39 16.69 -18.70
CA ALA A 21 11.68 16.09 -18.97
C ALA A 21 12.81 16.90 -18.29
N LEU A 22 13.10 16.59 -17.04
CA LEU A 22 14.49 16.36 -16.64
C LEU A 22 14.92 15.13 -17.44
N GLY A 23 15.98 15.25 -18.24
CA GLY A 23 16.43 14.13 -19.07
C GLY A 23 16.63 12.93 -18.15
N ALA A 24 15.81 11.90 -18.34
CA ALA A 24 15.88 10.70 -17.50
C ALA A 24 17.33 10.20 -17.50
N PRO A 25 17.83 9.71 -16.35
CA PRO A 25 19.17 9.13 -16.26
C PRO A 25 19.32 8.09 -17.36
N ALA A 26 20.48 8.09 -18.03
CA ALA A 26 20.70 7.17 -19.15
C ALA A 26 20.87 5.73 -18.65
N TYR A 27 21.35 5.56 -17.42
CA TYR A 27 21.61 4.27 -16.81
C TYR A 27 21.11 4.17 -15.36
N SER A 28 20.86 2.93 -14.97
CA SER A 28 20.71 2.49 -13.59
C SER A 28 21.80 1.46 -13.27
N GLY A 29 22.23 1.33 -12.02
CA GLY A 29 23.34 0.45 -11.68
C GLY A 29 23.33 -0.12 -10.27
N LEU A 30 24.23 -1.07 -10.06
CA LEU A 30 24.50 -1.73 -8.79
C LEU A 30 26.04 -1.83 -8.57
N PRO A 31 26.56 -1.36 -7.41
CA PRO A 31 25.83 -0.59 -6.40
C PRO A 31 25.54 0.85 -6.86
N THR A 32 26.20 1.28 -7.93
CA THR A 32 26.25 2.66 -8.44
C THR A 32 26.61 2.66 -9.92
N VAL A 33 26.36 3.79 -10.59
CA VAL A 33 26.79 4.07 -11.97
C VAL A 33 28.02 4.99 -12.03
N ASP A 34 28.43 5.57 -10.89
CA ASP A 34 29.59 6.44 -10.82
C ASP A 34 30.89 5.62 -10.98
N GLU A 35 31.70 6.00 -11.94
CA GLU A 35 33.01 5.37 -12.23
C GLU A 35 34.05 5.69 -11.15
N THR A 36 33.80 6.70 -10.33
CA THR A 36 34.77 7.34 -9.44
C THR A 36 34.43 7.26 -7.97
N ASP A 37 33.26 6.76 -7.58
CA ASP A 37 32.85 6.79 -6.16
C ASP A 37 33.54 5.72 -5.31
N GLY A 38 34.10 4.67 -5.90
CA GLY A 38 34.69 3.57 -5.16
C GLY A 38 33.69 2.64 -4.47
N GLN A 39 32.49 2.44 -5.01
CA GLN A 39 31.57 1.44 -4.47
C GLN A 39 31.45 0.26 -5.43
N PHE A 40 31.86 -0.95 -5.02
CA PHE A 40 31.89 -2.15 -5.85
C PHE A 40 31.18 -3.33 -5.19
N LEU A 41 30.46 -4.14 -5.98
CA LEU A 41 30.12 -5.49 -5.57
C LEU A 41 31.38 -6.36 -5.60
N SER A 42 31.45 -7.35 -4.71
CA SER A 42 32.61 -8.21 -4.55
C SER A 42 32.22 -9.68 -4.47
N LEU A 43 33.06 -10.53 -5.06
CA LEU A 43 33.03 -11.97 -4.89
C LEU A 43 34.36 -12.43 -4.31
N ALA A 44 34.32 -13.03 -3.12
CA ALA A 44 35.50 -13.53 -2.41
C ALA A 44 35.79 -15.01 -2.69
N GLY A 45 36.97 -15.47 -2.30
CA GLY A 45 37.36 -16.88 -2.21
C GLY A 45 37.96 -17.24 -0.84
N THR A 46 38.53 -18.44 -0.71
CA THR A 46 38.93 -19.02 0.57
C THR A 46 39.77 -18.10 1.44
N GLY A 47 39.43 -17.99 2.73
CA GLY A 47 40.18 -17.18 3.71
C GLY A 47 39.64 -15.75 3.86
N PHE A 48 38.76 -15.35 2.95
CA PHE A 48 37.89 -14.17 3.01
C PHE A 48 36.41 -14.57 2.90
N ASP A 49 36.10 -15.85 3.17
CA ASP A 49 34.76 -16.44 3.08
C ASP A 49 33.84 -15.77 4.11
N THR A 50 33.17 -14.71 3.66
CA THR A 50 32.10 -14.04 4.39
C THR A 50 30.74 -14.62 3.98
N LEU A 51 29.68 -14.01 4.47
CA LEU A 51 28.28 -14.27 4.15
C LEU A 51 27.96 -14.54 2.67
N ALA A 52 28.76 -14.06 1.72
CA ALA A 52 28.52 -14.14 0.28
C ALA A 52 29.04 -15.43 -0.40
N GLY A 53 28.29 -15.91 -1.40
CA GLY A 53 28.68 -17.05 -2.22
C GLY A 53 29.74 -16.73 -3.29
N ASP A 54 30.12 -17.75 -4.07
CA ASP A 54 31.02 -17.62 -5.22
C ASP A 54 30.31 -17.16 -6.51
N THR A 55 29.00 -16.93 -6.43
CA THR A 55 28.17 -16.56 -7.57
C THR A 55 27.10 -15.55 -7.14
N LEU A 56 26.93 -14.48 -7.92
CA LEU A 56 25.86 -13.50 -7.77
C LEU A 56 24.90 -13.56 -8.95
N TRP A 57 23.61 -13.42 -8.64
CA TRP A 57 22.52 -13.52 -9.60
C TRP A 57 21.86 -12.15 -9.66
N LEU A 58 21.91 -11.53 -10.83
CA LEU A 58 21.25 -10.27 -11.11
C LEU A 58 20.14 -10.48 -12.12
N GLU A 59 19.03 -9.79 -11.93
CA GLU A 59 17.98 -9.69 -12.92
C GLU A 59 18.12 -8.40 -13.70
N LEU A 60 17.96 -8.49 -15.02
CA LEU A 60 17.97 -7.36 -15.93
C LEU A 60 16.63 -7.28 -16.64
N ARG A 61 16.01 -6.10 -16.61
CA ARG A 61 14.66 -5.88 -17.11
C ARG A 61 14.62 -4.73 -18.11
N ALA A 62 13.88 -4.92 -19.19
CA ALA A 62 13.60 -3.87 -20.16
C ALA A 62 12.09 -3.70 -20.34
N PRO A 63 11.58 -2.46 -20.40
CA PRO A 63 10.14 -2.24 -20.59
C PRO A 63 9.68 -2.67 -21.98
N LYS A 64 8.39 -2.97 -22.10
CA LYS A 64 7.73 -3.31 -23.35
C LYS A 64 7.99 -2.24 -24.41
N GLY A 65 8.34 -2.71 -25.61
CA GLY A 65 8.64 -1.85 -26.74
C GLY A 65 10.09 -1.37 -26.82
N ALA A 66 10.94 -1.65 -25.82
CA ALA A 66 12.38 -1.51 -25.95
C ALA A 66 12.89 -2.38 -27.12
N SER A 67 13.78 -1.83 -27.95
CA SER A 67 14.41 -2.54 -29.08
C SER A 67 15.71 -3.26 -28.72
N SER A 68 16.29 -2.88 -27.60
CA SER A 68 17.54 -3.41 -27.06
C SER A 68 17.61 -3.11 -25.56
N LEU A 69 18.52 -3.80 -24.89
CA LEU A 69 18.98 -3.56 -23.53
C LEU A 69 20.49 -3.38 -23.58
N GLU A 70 21.01 -2.28 -23.07
CA GLU A 70 22.44 -2.06 -22.91
C GLU A 70 22.88 -2.58 -21.53
N ILE A 71 23.99 -3.32 -21.49
CA ILE A 71 24.62 -3.80 -20.27
C ILE A 71 26.04 -3.25 -20.23
N GLY A 72 26.35 -2.50 -19.17
CA GLY A 72 27.71 -2.08 -18.85
C GLY A 72 28.25 -2.91 -17.69
N ILE A 73 29.44 -3.49 -17.87
CA ILE A 73 30.19 -4.17 -16.82
C ILE A 73 31.45 -3.36 -16.57
N PHE A 74 31.64 -2.91 -15.33
CA PHE A 74 32.86 -2.26 -14.89
C PHE A 74 33.69 -3.30 -14.17
N ASP A 75 34.83 -3.66 -14.77
CA ASP A 75 35.80 -4.55 -14.12
C ASP A 75 36.68 -3.72 -13.19
N GLY A 76 36.63 -4.05 -11.90
CA GLY A 76 37.44 -3.42 -10.86
C GLY A 76 38.64 -4.26 -10.44
N ASP A 77 38.96 -5.34 -11.17
CA ASP A 77 40.16 -6.16 -10.92
C ASP A 77 41.40 -5.58 -11.65
N THR A 78 42.53 -5.52 -10.94
CA THR A 78 43.84 -5.12 -11.50
C THR A 78 44.85 -6.26 -11.45
N ASP A 79 45.16 -6.83 -12.62
CA ASP A 79 46.38 -7.62 -12.93
C ASP A 79 46.73 -8.77 -11.94
N GLY A 80 45.81 -9.24 -11.09
CA GLY A 80 46.07 -10.28 -10.08
C GLY A 80 46.96 -9.86 -8.92
N LEU A 81 46.78 -8.65 -8.39
CA LEU A 81 47.50 -8.17 -7.20
C LEU A 81 46.66 -8.08 -5.92
N TRP A 82 45.40 -8.53 -5.96
CA TRP A 82 44.61 -8.90 -4.78
C TRP A 82 45.15 -10.17 -4.08
N ASP A 83 46.26 -10.70 -4.60
CA ASP A 83 46.86 -11.97 -4.27
C ASP A 83 48.00 -11.86 -3.26
N ILE A 84 47.73 -12.39 -2.07
CA ILE A 84 48.73 -13.30 -1.53
C ILE A 84 48.51 -14.65 -2.22
N ALA A 85 49.16 -14.76 -3.38
CA ALA A 85 49.57 -16.01 -4.01
C ALA A 85 48.65 -16.76 -5.00
N ALA A 86 47.63 -16.19 -5.65
CA ALA A 86 47.11 -16.78 -6.90
C ALA A 86 47.84 -16.21 -8.13
N VAL A 87 48.84 -16.95 -8.61
CA VAL A 87 49.37 -16.73 -9.96
C VAL A 87 48.96 -17.94 -10.78
N PRO A 88 48.03 -17.81 -11.75
CA PRO A 88 47.45 -16.57 -12.32
C PRO A 88 46.22 -16.01 -11.56
N PRO A 89 45.84 -14.73 -11.80
CA PRO A 89 44.62 -14.11 -11.27
C PRO A 89 43.35 -14.90 -11.60
N VAL A 90 42.36 -14.82 -10.71
CA VAL A 90 41.03 -15.37 -10.96
C VAL A 90 40.14 -14.30 -11.56
N ASN A 91 39.45 -14.65 -12.64
CA ASN A 91 38.68 -13.71 -13.42
C ASN A 91 37.20 -14.05 -13.32
N LEU A 92 36.39 -13.04 -13.06
CA LEU A 92 34.95 -13.20 -12.99
C LEU A 92 34.37 -13.59 -14.35
N GLN A 93 33.45 -14.55 -14.34
CA GLN A 93 32.69 -14.96 -15.50
C GLN A 93 31.28 -14.37 -15.43
N PHE A 94 30.90 -13.65 -16.48
CA PHE A 94 29.61 -13.00 -16.61
C PHE A 94 28.80 -13.73 -17.69
N THR A 95 27.72 -14.41 -17.31
CA THR A 95 26.87 -15.13 -18.27
C THR A 95 25.43 -14.63 -18.21
N LEU A 96 24.95 -14.13 -19.34
CA LEU A 96 23.58 -13.65 -19.52
C LEU A 96 22.68 -14.77 -20.06
N TYR A 97 21.54 -14.96 -19.42
CA TYR A 97 20.52 -15.94 -19.78
C TYR A 97 19.20 -15.25 -20.13
N LEU A 98 18.44 -15.84 -21.06
CA LEU A 98 17.03 -15.50 -21.25
C LEU A 98 16.23 -15.94 -20.03
N ASP A 99 15.36 -15.07 -19.53
CA ASP A 99 14.51 -15.38 -18.37
C ASP A 99 13.11 -14.77 -18.46
N PRO A 100 12.28 -15.12 -19.45
CA PRO A 100 10.95 -14.51 -19.67
C PRO A 100 9.96 -14.71 -18.51
N LYS A 101 10.30 -15.51 -17.50
CA LYS A 101 9.48 -15.73 -16.29
C LYS A 101 9.81 -14.79 -15.15
N ALA A 102 10.95 -14.10 -15.22
CA ALA A 102 11.48 -13.25 -14.16
C ALA A 102 11.65 -14.00 -12.83
N ASP A 103 12.27 -15.19 -12.87
CA ASP A 103 12.41 -16.07 -11.70
C ASP A 103 13.85 -16.59 -11.46
N GLY A 104 14.81 -16.13 -12.27
CA GLY A 104 16.22 -16.52 -12.19
C GLY A 104 16.53 -17.92 -12.74
N THR A 105 15.51 -18.68 -13.17
CA THR A 105 15.66 -20.07 -13.61
C THR A 105 16.01 -20.22 -15.09
N GLY A 106 16.20 -19.09 -15.79
CA GLY A 106 16.74 -19.04 -17.14
C GLY A 106 17.95 -19.96 -17.37
N THR A 107 17.93 -20.70 -18.49
CA THR A 107 19.00 -21.65 -18.86
C THR A 107 19.54 -21.43 -20.27
N THR A 108 18.85 -20.67 -21.12
CA THR A 108 19.30 -20.36 -22.48
C THR A 108 20.28 -19.21 -22.45
N VAL A 109 21.56 -19.48 -22.78
CA VAL A 109 22.62 -18.46 -22.81
C VAL A 109 22.44 -17.51 -23.99
N VAL A 110 22.48 -16.21 -23.70
CA VAL A 110 22.53 -15.12 -24.69
C VAL A 110 23.98 -14.75 -24.99
N ALA A 111 24.78 -14.53 -23.94
CA ALA A 111 26.17 -14.10 -24.05
C ALA A 111 26.98 -14.53 -22.82
N THR A 112 28.29 -14.64 -22.99
CA THR A 112 29.26 -14.86 -21.90
C THR A 112 30.44 -13.92 -22.11
N TRP A 113 30.88 -13.29 -21.03
CA TRP A 113 32.05 -12.43 -20.98
C TRP A 113 32.96 -12.83 -19.82
N ASP A 114 34.23 -12.49 -19.97
CA ASP A 114 35.30 -12.82 -19.02
C ASP A 114 36.04 -11.54 -18.68
N GLY A 115 36.26 -11.31 -17.37
CA GLY A 115 36.98 -10.14 -16.84
C GLY A 115 38.32 -9.89 -17.54
N VAL A 116 39.06 -10.96 -17.91
CA VAL A 116 40.34 -10.85 -18.65
C VAL A 116 40.25 -9.97 -19.90
N THR A 117 39.08 -9.97 -20.55
CA THR A 117 38.87 -9.29 -21.83
C THR A 117 38.28 -7.89 -21.69
N MET A 118 37.91 -7.49 -20.47
CA MET A 118 37.33 -6.19 -20.17
C MET A 118 38.42 -5.14 -19.97
N PRO A 119 38.15 -3.86 -20.31
CA PRO A 119 39.06 -2.79 -19.97
C PRO A 119 39.02 -2.56 -18.46
N ASP A 120 40.18 -2.63 -17.83
CA ASP A 120 40.34 -2.27 -16.42
C ASP A 120 39.88 -0.83 -16.17
N ASN A 121 39.17 -0.63 -15.06
CA ASN A 121 38.73 0.68 -14.58
C ASN A 121 37.89 1.47 -15.60
N ALA A 122 37.14 0.77 -16.46
CA ALA A 122 36.27 1.35 -17.47
C ALA A 122 35.09 0.44 -17.80
N TRP A 123 34.01 1.04 -18.30
CA TRP A 123 32.84 0.27 -18.72
C TRP A 123 33.10 -0.53 -20.00
N PHE A 124 32.99 -1.85 -19.90
CA PHE A 124 32.72 -2.74 -21.01
C PHE A 124 31.23 -2.74 -21.32
N THR A 125 30.85 -2.21 -22.49
CA THR A 125 29.44 -2.01 -22.86
C THR A 125 28.99 -2.98 -23.95
N GLN A 126 27.82 -3.59 -23.78
CA GLN A 126 27.21 -4.49 -24.74
C GLN A 126 25.74 -4.15 -24.97
N THR A 127 25.33 -4.12 -26.24
CA THR A 127 23.92 -3.91 -26.62
C THR A 127 23.29 -5.25 -27.00
N ILE A 128 22.29 -5.67 -26.23
CA ILE A 128 21.55 -6.91 -26.42
C ILE A 128 20.22 -6.60 -27.11
N PRO A 129 19.96 -7.10 -28.33
CA PRO A 129 18.66 -6.94 -28.96
C PRO A 129 17.57 -7.63 -28.14
N THR A 130 16.45 -6.94 -27.91
CA THR A 130 15.26 -7.57 -27.31
C THR A 130 14.56 -8.44 -28.35
N GLY A 131 13.94 -9.52 -27.87
CA GLY A 131 13.28 -10.47 -28.74
C GLY A 131 12.16 -11.22 -28.03
N PRO A 132 11.26 -11.88 -28.78
CA PRO A 132 10.11 -12.58 -28.21
C PRO A 132 10.51 -13.73 -27.26
N GLU A 133 11.74 -14.23 -27.35
CA GLU A 133 12.24 -15.29 -26.46
C GLU A 133 12.60 -14.77 -25.05
N ALA A 134 12.83 -13.46 -24.90
CA ALA A 134 13.06 -12.80 -23.60
C ALA A 134 11.78 -12.15 -23.03
N ALA A 135 10.70 -12.11 -23.82
CA ALA A 135 9.49 -11.38 -23.46
C ALA A 135 8.62 -12.19 -22.48
N ALA A 136 8.27 -11.57 -21.35
CA ALA A 136 7.22 -12.02 -20.46
C ALA A 136 5.82 -11.79 -21.07
N PRO A 137 4.76 -12.39 -20.51
CA PRO A 137 3.41 -12.28 -21.08
C PRO A 137 2.87 -10.86 -21.22
N ASN A 138 3.26 -9.90 -20.38
CA ASN A 138 2.85 -8.51 -20.55
C ASN A 138 3.62 -7.76 -21.66
N GLY A 139 4.75 -8.32 -22.10
CA GLY A 139 5.61 -7.80 -23.17
C GLY A 139 6.89 -7.10 -22.68
N ASN A 140 7.11 -7.01 -21.36
CA ASN A 140 8.40 -6.63 -20.79
C ASN A 140 9.43 -7.74 -21.03
N TYR A 141 10.72 -7.42 -21.06
CA TYR A 141 11.79 -8.36 -21.34
C TYR A 141 12.66 -8.61 -20.12
N PHE A 142 13.02 -9.87 -19.88
CA PHE A 142 13.72 -10.29 -18.67
C PHE A 142 14.91 -11.21 -19.00
N TYR A 143 15.99 -10.99 -18.26
CA TYR A 143 17.24 -11.72 -18.39
C TYR A 143 17.85 -11.95 -17.00
N THR A 144 18.56 -13.06 -16.83
CA THR A 144 19.37 -13.31 -15.63
C THR A 144 20.85 -13.18 -15.99
N LEU A 145 21.59 -12.31 -15.30
CA LEU A 145 23.04 -12.24 -15.37
C LEU A 145 23.64 -12.95 -14.16
N ARG A 146 24.39 -14.03 -14.40
CA ARG A 146 25.16 -14.72 -13.37
C ARG A 146 26.61 -14.26 -13.43
N VAL A 147 27.12 -13.75 -12.32
CA VAL A 147 28.52 -13.38 -12.12
C VAL A 147 29.13 -14.44 -11.21
N MET A 148 30.17 -15.12 -11.67
CA MET A 148 30.75 -16.26 -10.97
C MET A 148 32.25 -16.09 -10.79
N ASN A 149 32.74 -16.41 -9.59
CA ASN A 149 34.15 -16.67 -9.30
C ASN A 149 34.44 -18.17 -9.61
N PRO A 150 35.17 -18.49 -10.70
CA PRO A 150 35.41 -19.88 -11.09
C PRO A 150 36.45 -20.61 -10.24
N ASP A 151 37.19 -19.91 -9.35
CA ASP A 151 38.18 -20.50 -8.46
C ASP A 151 38.03 -19.95 -7.03
N SER A 152 36.99 -20.42 -6.36
CA SER A 152 36.72 -20.10 -4.95
C SER A 152 37.81 -20.57 -3.99
N SER A 153 38.80 -21.36 -4.44
CA SER A 153 39.94 -21.79 -3.62
C SER A 153 41.10 -20.78 -3.59
N ALA A 154 40.99 -19.69 -4.35
CA ALA A 154 41.94 -18.60 -4.28
C ALA A 154 41.64 -17.69 -3.08
N ASN A 155 42.69 -17.22 -2.41
CA ASN A 155 42.60 -16.29 -1.28
C ASN A 155 42.55 -14.85 -1.79
N MET A 156 41.41 -14.47 -2.37
CA MET A 156 41.20 -13.17 -3.02
C MET A 156 39.73 -12.74 -3.03
N TRP A 157 39.49 -11.58 -3.63
CA TRP A 157 38.22 -10.92 -3.84
C TRP A 157 38.28 -10.17 -5.17
N SER A 158 37.24 -10.29 -5.97
CA SER A 158 37.14 -9.67 -7.29
C SER A 158 35.95 -8.71 -7.31
N ASN A 159 36.20 -7.50 -7.80
CA ASN A 159 35.26 -6.39 -7.69
C ASN A 159 34.69 -5.99 -9.03
N PHE A 160 33.41 -5.64 -9.05
CA PHE A 160 32.74 -5.22 -10.28
C PHE A 160 31.58 -4.28 -9.98
N LYS A 161 31.13 -3.59 -11.03
CA LYS A 161 29.85 -2.86 -11.06
C LYS A 161 29.09 -3.25 -12.32
N ILE A 162 27.77 -3.17 -12.24
CA ILE A 162 26.92 -3.39 -13.41
C ILE A 162 25.97 -2.20 -13.56
N ARG A 163 25.80 -1.75 -14.81
CA ARG A 163 24.79 -0.77 -15.19
C ARG A 163 23.97 -1.26 -16.38
N THR A 164 22.79 -0.67 -16.55
CA THR A 164 21.88 -0.96 -17.66
C THR A 164 21.04 0.28 -18.02
N ASP A 165 20.61 0.39 -19.28
CA ASP A 165 19.64 1.41 -19.72
C ASP A 165 18.18 1.01 -19.40
N GLY A 166 17.99 -0.16 -18.79
CA GLY A 166 16.75 -0.64 -18.18
C GLY A 166 16.79 -0.61 -16.65
N VAL A 167 16.31 -1.68 -16.04
CA VAL A 167 16.33 -1.91 -14.59
C VAL A 167 17.19 -3.12 -14.28
N ILE A 168 17.98 -3.06 -13.20
CA ILE A 168 18.75 -4.18 -12.69
C ILE A 168 18.43 -4.40 -11.21
N SER A 169 18.37 -5.64 -10.78
CA SER A 169 18.25 -5.97 -9.36
C SER A 169 19.09 -7.17 -9.00
N LEU A 170 19.42 -7.30 -7.73
CA LEU A 170 20.05 -8.48 -7.17
C LEU A 170 18.96 -9.36 -6.57
N PHE A 171 18.92 -10.65 -6.96
CA PHE A 171 18.01 -11.61 -6.34
C PHE A 171 18.27 -11.68 -4.82
N ALA A 172 17.24 -12.08 -4.06
CA ALA A 172 17.37 -12.28 -2.62
C ALA A 172 18.41 -13.39 -2.31
N MET A 173 19.64 -12.97 -2.04
CA MET A 173 20.76 -13.83 -1.71
C MET A 173 21.85 -13.05 -0.97
N PRO A 174 22.75 -13.74 -0.25
CA PRO A 174 23.93 -13.11 0.28
C PRO A 174 24.86 -12.57 -0.81
N PHE A 175 25.45 -11.40 -0.59
CA PHE A 175 26.43 -10.77 -1.47
C PHE A 175 27.44 -9.96 -0.67
N SER A 176 28.60 -9.68 -1.26
CA SER A 176 29.58 -8.80 -0.64
C SER A 176 29.80 -7.54 -1.45
N PHE A 177 30.34 -6.52 -0.81
CA PHE A 177 30.76 -5.29 -1.43
C PHE A 177 32.01 -4.73 -0.76
N THR A 178 32.68 -3.80 -1.44
CA THR A 178 33.87 -3.16 -0.91
C THR A 178 34.16 -1.78 -1.50
N GLY A 179 34.94 -0.99 -0.75
CA GLY A 179 35.68 0.14 -1.27
C GLY A 179 36.97 -0.32 -2.01
N PRO A 180 37.35 0.26 -3.16
CA PRO A 180 38.51 -0.18 -3.93
C PRO A 180 39.71 0.74 -3.68
N LEU A 181 40.79 0.26 -3.05
CA LEU A 181 42.08 0.99 -3.10
C LEU A 181 43.27 0.08 -2.88
N PHE A 182 43.95 -0.36 -3.94
CA PHE A 182 45.13 -1.22 -3.75
C PHE A 182 46.31 -0.92 -4.67
N THR A 183 46.10 -0.26 -5.81
CA THR A 183 47.21 0.19 -6.66
C THR A 183 47.31 1.71 -6.77
N VAL A 184 48.54 2.18 -7.02
CA VAL A 184 48.84 3.59 -7.32
C VAL A 184 48.16 4.05 -8.62
N GLY A 185 47.77 3.12 -9.50
CA GLY A 185 47.07 3.41 -10.75
C GLY A 185 45.61 3.79 -10.52
N GLU A 186 44.89 2.94 -9.76
CA GLU A 186 43.47 3.11 -9.39
C GLU A 186 43.24 4.32 -8.49
N ALA A 187 44.25 4.74 -7.75
CA ALA A 187 44.09 5.84 -6.81
C ALA A 187 43.70 7.17 -7.48
N ASN A 188 43.90 7.33 -8.80
CA ASN A 188 43.39 8.52 -9.52
C ASN A 188 41.86 8.55 -9.67
N ILE A 189 41.21 7.38 -9.62
CA ILE A 189 39.75 7.23 -9.70
C ILE A 189 39.12 7.83 -8.46
N LEU A 190 39.67 7.48 -7.30
CA LEU A 190 39.16 7.95 -6.00
C LEU A 190 39.79 9.23 -5.51
N TYR A 191 40.97 9.59 -6.00
CA TYR A 191 41.71 10.80 -5.65
C TYR A 191 42.06 11.56 -6.93
N PRO A 192 41.21 12.51 -7.35
CA PRO A 192 41.42 13.27 -8.59
C PRO A 192 42.75 14.05 -8.68
N SER A 193 43.45 14.21 -7.55
CA SER A 193 44.71 14.96 -7.42
C SER A 193 45.89 14.10 -6.96
N TRP A 194 45.81 12.77 -7.14
CA TRP A 194 46.87 11.84 -6.74
C TRP A 194 48.28 12.31 -7.18
N PRO A 195 49.30 12.25 -6.31
CA PRO A 195 49.36 11.53 -5.02
C PRO A 195 48.80 12.30 -3.81
N SER A 196 48.15 13.45 -4.03
CA SER A 196 47.40 14.10 -2.96
C SER A 196 46.18 13.27 -2.63
N LEU A 197 46.10 12.73 -1.40
CA LEU A 197 44.98 11.91 -0.90
C LEU A 197 43.75 12.74 -0.51
N SER A 198 43.67 13.96 -1.05
CA SER A 198 42.59 14.90 -0.84
C SER A 198 42.52 15.85 -2.05
N PRO A 199 41.31 16.11 -2.59
CA PRO A 199 40.03 15.52 -2.19
C PRO A 199 39.91 14.05 -2.64
N THR A 200 38.98 13.32 -2.02
CA THR A 200 38.57 11.97 -2.43
C THR A 200 37.09 11.98 -2.84
N THR A 201 36.71 11.11 -3.78
CA THR A 201 35.32 10.93 -4.24
C THR A 201 34.57 9.85 -3.46
N TYR A 202 35.26 8.90 -2.80
CA TYR A 202 34.62 7.95 -1.89
C TYR A 202 34.36 8.60 -0.53
N ASP A 203 33.10 8.60 -0.10
CA ASP A 203 32.65 9.25 1.14
C ASP A 203 32.32 8.26 2.27
N GLY A 204 32.31 6.95 1.99
CA GLY A 204 31.96 5.91 2.95
C GLY A 204 30.45 5.75 3.15
N ILE A 205 29.64 6.33 2.26
CA ILE A 205 28.19 6.15 2.24
C ILE A 205 27.85 5.02 1.27
N TRP A 206 26.93 4.15 1.68
CA TRP A 206 26.34 3.12 0.81
C TRP A 206 24.83 3.12 0.99
N ASP A 207 24.12 3.12 -0.13
CA ASP A 207 22.66 3.09 -0.15
C ASP A 207 22.19 1.84 -0.88
N PHE A 208 21.44 0.99 -0.17
CA PHE A 208 20.75 -0.15 -0.75
C PHE A 208 19.24 0.03 -0.62
N TYR A 209 18.51 -0.39 -1.64
CA TYR A 209 17.05 -0.35 -1.65
C TYR A 209 16.49 -1.76 -1.73
N LEU A 210 15.61 -2.12 -0.81
CA LEU A 210 15.10 -3.49 -0.68
C LEU A 210 13.60 -3.54 -0.92
N GLU A 211 13.17 -4.43 -1.82
CA GLU A 211 11.74 -4.69 -2.00
C GLU A 211 11.25 -5.68 -0.94
N VAL A 212 10.65 -5.17 0.13
CA VAL A 212 10.04 -5.98 1.19
C VAL A 212 8.61 -6.34 0.77
N PRO A 213 8.27 -7.63 0.65
CA PRO A 213 6.93 -8.07 0.29
C PRO A 213 5.98 -7.89 1.48
N LEU A 214 4.70 -7.95 1.19
CA LEU A 214 3.60 -7.92 2.16
C LEU A 214 3.64 -9.01 3.23
N SER A 215 4.21 -10.17 2.88
CA SER A 215 4.46 -11.27 3.83
C SER A 215 5.70 -11.05 4.69
N GLY A 216 6.38 -9.91 4.53
CA GLY A 216 7.56 -9.54 5.28
C GLY A 216 7.25 -9.46 6.76
N THR A 217 7.86 -10.36 7.53
CA THR A 217 7.72 -10.41 8.99
C THR A 217 8.98 -10.00 9.71
N PHE A 218 10.08 -9.88 8.99
CA PHE A 218 11.34 -9.38 9.51
C PHE A 218 12.20 -8.85 8.37
N LEU A 219 13.02 -7.87 8.66
CA LEU A 219 14.13 -7.43 7.83
C LEU A 219 15.35 -7.62 8.70
N SER A 220 16.37 -8.27 8.17
CA SER A 220 17.65 -8.32 8.84
C SER A 220 18.76 -7.96 7.89
N VAL A 221 19.66 -7.13 8.38
CA VAL A 221 20.97 -6.87 7.80
C VAL A 221 21.94 -7.69 8.62
N TRP A 222 22.78 -8.44 7.92
CA TRP A 222 23.94 -9.05 8.54
C TRP A 222 25.15 -8.35 7.98
N ASP A 223 26.12 -8.03 8.81
CA ASP A 223 27.39 -7.54 8.32
C ASP A 223 28.57 -8.36 8.81
N GLY A 224 29.69 -8.12 8.14
CA GLY A 224 30.88 -8.95 8.25
C GLY A 224 31.79 -8.64 9.41
N ASP A 225 31.91 -7.35 9.78
CA ASP A 225 33.09 -6.77 10.47
C ASP A 225 33.37 -5.28 10.10
N LEU A 226 32.37 -4.40 10.23
CA LEU A 226 32.39 -3.10 9.57
C LEU A 226 33.32 -1.97 10.08
N ASP A 227 34.20 -2.11 11.09
CA ASP A 227 35.10 -1.00 11.46
C ASP A 227 36.38 -1.31 12.27
N PHE A 228 37.22 -0.28 12.42
CA PHE A 228 38.24 -0.20 13.48
C PHE A 228 37.55 0.05 14.83
N GLY A 229 37.14 -1.01 15.52
CA GLY A 229 36.93 -0.96 16.96
C GLY A 229 38.21 -0.47 17.64
N SER A 230 38.20 0.76 18.17
CA SER A 230 39.44 1.37 18.64
C SER A 230 40.05 0.58 19.81
N HIS A 231 41.34 0.27 19.73
CA HIS A 231 42.12 -0.19 20.88
C HIS A 231 42.18 0.85 22.04
N ASP A 232 41.62 2.06 21.85
CA ASP A 232 41.67 3.17 22.81
C ASP A 232 40.37 3.44 23.62
N LEU A 233 39.36 2.56 23.51
CA LEU A 233 38.20 2.43 24.42
C LEU A 233 37.30 3.67 24.53
N VAL A 234 37.06 4.42 23.44
CA VAL A 234 36.11 5.56 23.46
C VAL A 234 34.76 5.24 22.80
N ASP A 235 34.71 4.32 21.84
CA ASP A 235 33.51 3.59 21.42
C ASP A 235 33.65 2.16 21.93
N ASN A 236 32.88 1.83 22.96
CA ASN A 236 32.89 0.50 23.56
C ASN A 236 31.93 -0.36 22.76
N ASP A 237 32.42 -0.83 21.62
CA ASP A 237 31.78 -1.86 20.83
C ASP A 237 31.44 -3.07 21.73
N THR A 238 30.20 -3.52 21.64
CA THR A 238 29.64 -4.56 22.48
C THR A 238 28.89 -5.53 21.60
N ASP A 239 29.31 -6.81 21.63
CA ASP A 239 28.69 -7.89 20.87
C ASP A 239 27.15 -7.84 20.92
N ASP A 240 26.52 -7.96 19.75
CA ASP A 240 25.07 -7.98 19.61
C ASP A 240 24.42 -9.12 20.41
N PRO A 241 23.56 -8.83 21.42
CA PRO A 241 22.91 -9.86 22.22
C PRO A 241 21.88 -10.71 21.45
N ASP A 242 21.46 -10.29 20.26
CA ASP A 242 20.41 -10.94 19.47
C ASP A 242 20.95 -11.95 18.44
N THR A 243 22.27 -11.90 18.19
CA THR A 243 23.00 -12.79 17.29
C THR A 243 23.44 -14.07 18.02
N THR A 244 23.38 -15.21 17.32
CA THR A 244 23.80 -16.49 17.90
C THR A 244 25.27 -16.77 17.63
N ASN A 245 25.99 -17.31 18.61
CA ASN A 245 27.39 -17.77 18.49
C ASN A 245 27.58 -19.04 17.63
N THR A 246 26.84 -19.16 16.52
CA THR A 246 26.91 -20.27 15.57
C THR A 246 26.91 -19.73 14.16
N VAL A 247 27.64 -20.40 13.26
CA VAL A 247 27.66 -20.06 11.83
C VAL A 247 26.22 -20.05 11.28
N PRO A 248 25.75 -18.95 10.67
CA PRO A 248 24.45 -18.91 10.03
C PRO A 248 24.35 -19.99 8.96
N ALA A 249 23.22 -20.70 8.89
CA ALA A 249 23.06 -21.84 7.97
C ALA A 249 23.18 -21.48 6.47
N TRP A 250 23.02 -20.20 6.14
CA TRP A 250 23.12 -19.64 4.79
C TRP A 250 24.52 -19.06 4.51
N ALA A 251 25.39 -18.92 5.51
CA ALA A 251 26.77 -18.49 5.29
C ALA A 251 27.44 -19.49 4.34
N MET A 252 28.11 -18.95 3.33
CA MET A 252 28.73 -19.73 2.27
C MET A 252 30.19 -20.04 2.61
N GLY A 253 30.75 -21.09 2.00
CA GLY A 253 32.15 -21.47 2.19
C GLY A 253 32.41 -22.44 3.35
N THR A 254 33.51 -23.18 3.26
CA THR A 254 33.91 -24.18 4.28
C THR A 254 34.71 -23.58 5.45
N LEU A 255 35.04 -22.29 5.37
CA LEU A 255 35.88 -21.59 6.33
C LEU A 255 35.09 -20.57 7.17
N ALA A 256 33.80 -20.35 6.93
CA ALA A 256 32.94 -19.57 7.83
C ALA A 256 33.01 -20.14 9.26
N VAL A 257 33.30 -19.28 10.24
CA VAL A 257 33.46 -19.66 11.65
C VAL A 257 32.34 -19.05 12.51
N PRO A 258 32.05 -19.66 13.68
CA PRO A 258 31.09 -19.07 14.61
C PRO A 258 31.53 -17.68 15.06
N GLU A 259 30.54 -16.86 15.45
CA GLU A 259 30.74 -15.54 16.06
C GLU A 259 31.89 -15.54 17.08
N GLY A 260 32.82 -14.61 16.92
CA GLY A 260 33.92 -14.40 17.86
C GLY A 260 35.08 -15.41 17.82
N VAL A 261 35.02 -16.37 16.89
CA VAL A 261 36.09 -17.35 16.65
C VAL A 261 37.03 -16.94 15.51
N ALA A 262 36.60 -15.96 14.73
CA ALA A 262 37.33 -15.18 13.76
C ALA A 262 38.81 -14.93 14.09
N VAL A 263 39.70 -15.24 13.16
CA VAL A 263 41.10 -14.80 13.22
C VAL A 263 41.45 -14.24 11.85
N GLY A 264 41.53 -12.92 11.74
CA GLY A 264 41.89 -12.28 10.48
C GLY A 264 43.36 -12.40 10.14
N TYR A 265 43.72 -11.69 9.08
CA TYR A 265 44.98 -11.86 8.36
C TYR A 265 46.25 -11.70 9.23
N SER A 266 46.18 -10.95 10.34
CA SER A 266 47.30 -10.72 11.26
C SER A 266 47.40 -11.72 12.43
N GLY A 267 46.48 -12.67 12.55
CA GLY A 267 46.50 -13.69 13.60
C GLY A 267 45.92 -13.25 14.96
N ALA A 268 45.29 -12.08 15.03
CA ALA A 268 44.53 -11.62 16.18
C ALA A 268 43.06 -12.06 16.08
N THR A 269 42.45 -12.47 17.19
CA THR A 269 41.02 -12.75 17.28
C THR A 269 40.24 -11.44 17.26
N GLY A 270 39.16 -11.35 16.46
CA GLY A 270 38.31 -10.16 16.40
C GLY A 270 38.83 -9.02 15.51
N ASN A 271 39.91 -9.26 14.77
CA ASN A 271 40.23 -8.48 13.60
C ASN A 271 39.91 -9.37 12.41
N PRO A 272 38.94 -9.08 11.55
CA PRO A 272 38.95 -9.67 10.20
C PRO A 272 40.21 -9.24 9.41
N PRO A 273 40.38 -9.67 8.15
CA PRO A 273 41.46 -9.18 7.27
C PRO A 273 41.53 -7.67 7.00
N ASP A 274 40.74 -6.83 7.67
CA ASP A 274 40.08 -5.68 7.05
C ASP A 274 40.35 -4.30 7.68
N ASP A 275 40.85 -4.27 8.91
CA ASP A 275 41.07 -3.03 9.63
C ASP A 275 42.33 -2.30 9.16
N SER A 276 42.16 -1.43 8.17
CA SER A 276 43.20 -0.51 7.74
C SER A 276 43.53 0.51 8.84
N GLN A 277 44.70 0.34 9.44
CA GLN A 277 45.27 1.34 10.36
C GLN A 277 45.64 2.67 9.66
N TYR A 278 45.57 2.74 8.34
CA TYR A 278 45.89 3.94 7.57
C TYR A 278 44.73 4.93 7.58
N ALA A 279 44.96 6.11 8.18
CA ALA A 279 43.99 7.20 8.26
C ALA A 279 43.45 7.70 6.90
N THR A 280 44.05 7.31 5.79
CA THR A 280 43.67 7.70 4.43
C THR A 280 42.52 6.87 3.86
N PHE A 281 42.35 5.64 4.37
CA PHE A 281 41.29 4.72 3.99
C PHE A 281 40.09 4.80 4.94
N ARG A 282 40.30 5.35 6.14
CA ARG A 282 39.28 5.53 7.16
C ARG A 282 38.23 6.58 6.80
N ARG A 283 36.99 6.36 7.21
CA ARG A 283 35.87 7.29 7.15
C ARG A 283 35.36 7.59 8.56
N SER A 284 34.64 8.70 8.68
CA SER A 284 34.11 9.21 9.96
C SER A 284 32.66 9.64 9.72
N PRO A 285 31.71 9.31 10.61
CA PRO A 285 31.86 8.56 11.87
C PRO A 285 32.21 7.07 11.67
N SER A 286 32.34 6.30 12.76
CA SER A 286 32.32 4.82 12.72
C SER A 286 31.06 4.33 12.01
N VAL A 287 31.04 3.06 11.62
CA VAL A 287 29.95 2.56 10.80
C VAL A 287 28.62 2.60 11.53
N THR A 288 27.59 3.08 10.85
CA THR A 288 26.21 3.11 11.35
C THR A 288 25.23 2.83 10.23
N TYR A 289 24.08 2.25 10.55
CA TYR A 289 22.97 2.05 9.62
C TYR A 289 21.73 2.81 10.03
N ASP A 290 21.00 3.30 9.04
CA ASP A 290 19.63 3.74 9.13
C ASP A 290 18.79 2.97 8.11
N VAL A 291 17.82 2.20 8.57
CA VAL A 291 16.83 1.54 7.71
C VAL A 291 15.55 2.34 7.74
N THR A 292 15.17 2.93 6.61
CA THR A 292 13.94 3.71 6.46
C THR A 292 12.87 2.88 5.77
N ASP A 293 11.70 2.74 6.40
CA ASP A 293 10.57 2.04 5.80
C ASP A 293 9.78 2.92 4.80
N PRO A 294 8.88 2.34 3.99
CA PRO A 294 8.07 3.08 3.02
C PRO A 294 7.18 4.19 3.62
N SER A 295 6.93 4.15 4.94
CA SER A 295 6.17 5.17 5.66
C SER A 295 7.04 6.31 6.21
N GLY A 296 8.37 6.18 6.11
CA GLY A 296 9.36 7.14 6.58
C GLY A 296 9.81 6.92 8.03
N ILE A 297 9.50 5.77 8.65
CA ILE A 297 10.05 5.41 9.96
C ILE A 297 11.49 4.94 9.77
N VAL A 298 12.39 5.46 10.60
CA VAL A 298 13.82 5.13 10.59
C VAL A 298 14.15 4.23 11.78
N TYR A 299 14.84 3.12 11.50
CA TYR A 299 15.39 2.18 12.47
C TYR A 299 16.92 2.24 12.40
N SER A 300 17.56 2.72 13.46
CA SER A 300 19.00 3.02 13.46
C SER A 300 19.79 1.97 14.23
N ASN A 301 20.90 1.51 13.66
CA ASN A 301 21.94 0.78 14.37
C ASN A 301 23.24 1.62 14.39
N HIS A 302 23.65 2.06 15.59
CA HIS A 302 24.84 2.89 15.78
C HIS A 302 26.08 2.12 16.23
N ASN A 303 25.95 0.80 16.41
CA ASN A 303 27.07 -0.12 16.64
C ASN A 303 26.77 -1.42 15.89
N PRO A 304 26.75 -1.37 14.55
CA PRO A 304 26.46 -2.56 13.81
C PRO A 304 27.64 -3.53 13.66
N SER A 305 28.84 -3.09 13.99
CA SER A 305 30.07 -3.85 13.80
C SER A 305 30.67 -4.22 15.15
N GLY A 306 30.56 -5.50 15.49
CA GLY A 306 31.12 -6.12 16.68
C GLY A 306 32.57 -6.57 16.53
N ASN A 307 33.25 -6.76 17.66
CA ASN A 307 34.60 -7.35 17.75
C ASN A 307 34.60 -8.88 17.57
N LEU A 308 33.44 -9.49 17.39
CA LEU A 308 33.23 -10.90 17.15
C LEU A 308 32.53 -11.04 15.79
N GLU A 309 33.16 -11.73 14.82
CA GLU A 309 32.66 -11.80 13.41
C GLU A 309 31.16 -12.09 13.32
N TRP A 310 30.49 -11.35 12.43
CA TRP A 310 29.07 -11.39 12.05
C TRP A 310 28.09 -10.88 13.10
N GLU A 311 27.55 -9.67 12.90
CA GLU A 311 26.43 -9.12 13.69
C GLU A 311 25.15 -9.04 12.84
N GLN A 312 24.01 -9.16 13.53
CA GLN A 312 22.69 -9.12 12.91
C GLN A 312 21.92 -7.89 13.38
N PHE A 313 21.79 -6.89 12.51
CA PHE A 313 20.74 -5.89 12.71
C PHE A 313 19.37 -6.43 12.27
N ARG A 314 18.41 -6.59 13.19
CA ARG A 314 17.09 -7.17 12.92
C ARG A 314 15.92 -6.27 13.35
N ILE A 315 15.01 -6.06 12.40
CA ILE A 315 13.67 -5.52 12.63
C ILE A 315 12.69 -6.70 12.48
N ASP A 316 11.93 -7.04 13.52
CA ASP A 316 10.99 -8.16 13.50
C ASP A 316 9.58 -7.74 13.94
N SER A 317 8.56 -8.30 13.29
CA SER A 317 7.15 -8.12 13.67
C SER A 317 6.77 -8.96 14.90
N TYR A 318 7.56 -9.97 15.27
CA TYR A 318 7.29 -10.90 16.36
C TYR A 318 8.23 -10.70 17.54
N THR A 319 7.67 -10.30 18.69
CA THR A 319 8.38 -10.17 19.98
C THR A 319 8.86 -11.49 20.60
N THR A 320 8.68 -12.61 19.90
CA THR A 320 9.09 -13.95 20.37
C THR A 320 10.51 -14.32 19.93
N ARG A 321 11.10 -13.55 19.03
CA ARG A 321 12.46 -13.72 18.53
C ARG A 321 13.29 -12.53 19.01
N PRO A 322 14.57 -12.72 19.35
CA PRO A 322 15.49 -11.60 19.50
C PRO A 322 15.49 -10.73 18.24
N ALA A 323 15.50 -9.41 18.42
CA ALA A 323 15.55 -8.38 17.39
C ALA A 323 15.95 -7.05 18.05
N ASP A 324 16.67 -6.19 17.34
CA ASP A 324 16.95 -4.81 17.75
C ASP A 324 15.67 -3.97 17.86
N TYR A 325 14.79 -4.13 16.87
CA TYR A 325 13.55 -3.38 16.77
C TYR A 325 12.36 -4.31 16.57
N TYR A 326 11.26 -3.98 17.24
CA TYR A 326 9.98 -4.63 17.03
C TYR A 326 9.02 -3.68 16.34
N ALA A 327 8.58 -4.06 15.13
CA ALA A 327 7.53 -3.34 14.44
C ALA A 327 6.17 -3.57 15.14
N PRO A 328 5.30 -2.55 15.27
CA PRO A 328 4.00 -2.68 15.95
C PRO A 328 2.98 -3.54 15.17
N GLY A 329 3.38 -4.13 14.05
CA GLY A 329 2.60 -5.00 13.18
C GLY A 329 3.51 -5.67 12.13
N LEU A 330 2.93 -6.15 11.04
CA LEU A 330 3.71 -6.56 9.86
C LEU A 330 4.56 -5.40 9.36
N LEU A 331 5.71 -5.71 8.77
CA LEU A 331 6.52 -4.71 8.10
C LEU A 331 5.71 -4.09 6.95
N PRO A 332 5.61 -2.75 6.86
CA PRO A 332 4.98 -2.10 5.71
C PRO A 332 5.58 -2.62 4.39
N PRO A 333 4.78 -3.11 3.44
CA PRO A 333 5.32 -3.53 2.15
C PRO A 333 5.90 -2.36 1.36
N GLY A 334 6.91 -2.64 0.53
CA GLY A 334 7.46 -1.68 -0.41
C GLY A 334 8.97 -1.57 -0.32
N VAL A 335 9.49 -0.49 -0.89
CA VAL A 335 10.93 -0.24 -0.97
C VAL A 335 11.44 0.36 0.35
N TYR A 336 12.27 -0.40 1.05
CA TYR A 336 13.03 0.07 2.20
C TYR A 336 14.34 0.67 1.71
N HIS A 337 14.81 1.71 2.39
CA HIS A 337 16.11 2.32 2.15
C HIS A 337 17.04 1.96 3.30
N VAL A 338 18.10 1.21 3.01
CA VAL A 338 19.18 0.93 3.95
C VAL A 338 20.32 1.88 3.64
N HIS A 339 20.51 2.85 4.53
CA HIS A 339 21.58 3.84 4.47
C HIS A 339 22.71 3.45 5.42
N MET A 340 23.89 3.23 4.89
CA MET A 340 25.11 3.01 5.66
C MET A 340 26.02 4.22 5.56
N SER A 341 26.62 4.60 6.68
CA SER A 341 27.62 5.66 6.78
C SER A 341 28.87 5.14 7.45
N GLY A 342 30.04 5.70 7.11
CA GLY A 342 31.30 5.43 7.81
C GLY A 342 32.11 4.25 7.29
N ALA A 343 31.68 3.61 6.19
CA ALA A 343 32.34 2.42 5.67
C ALA A 343 33.72 2.74 5.09
N ASP A 344 34.73 1.97 5.45
CA ASP A 344 36.11 2.21 5.05
C ASP A 344 36.43 1.72 3.64
N LEU A 345 37.45 2.34 3.03
CA LEU A 345 37.86 2.12 1.63
C LEU A 345 38.49 0.76 1.32
N THR A 346 38.78 -0.03 2.33
CA THR A 346 39.41 -1.34 2.16
C THR A 346 38.61 -2.41 2.84
N ASN A 347 37.34 -2.15 3.20
CA ASN A 347 36.52 -3.07 3.97
C ASN A 347 35.77 -4.06 3.05
N LEU A 348 35.96 -5.36 3.19
CA LEU A 348 35.13 -6.40 2.60
C LEU A 348 33.90 -6.62 3.47
N ASN A 349 32.75 -6.13 3.02
CA ASN A 349 31.51 -6.27 3.77
C ASN A 349 30.66 -7.37 3.13
N GLY A 350 30.36 -8.41 3.88
CA GLY A 350 29.38 -9.42 3.49
C GLY A 350 28.00 -9.04 4.01
N TRP A 351 26.99 -9.06 3.14
CA TRP A 351 25.61 -8.75 3.47
C TRP A 351 24.70 -9.91 3.08
N ASN A 352 23.64 -10.10 3.85
CA ASN A 352 22.58 -11.02 3.47
C ASN A 352 21.22 -10.39 3.66
N PHE A 353 20.62 -9.99 2.54
CA PHE A 353 19.21 -9.62 2.50
C PHE A 353 18.38 -10.82 2.08
N PHE A 354 17.28 -11.03 2.81
CA PHE A 354 16.25 -11.99 2.44
C PHE A 354 15.27 -11.44 1.38
N TYR A 355 15.59 -10.27 0.81
CA TYR A 355 14.78 -9.51 -0.13
C TYR A 355 15.62 -9.06 -1.32
N GLU A 356 14.93 -8.76 -2.40
CA GLU A 356 15.54 -8.29 -3.64
C GLU A 356 16.15 -6.90 -3.44
N VAL A 357 17.39 -6.70 -3.92
CA VAL A 357 18.05 -5.39 -3.91
C VAL A 357 17.80 -4.71 -5.23
N VAL A 358 17.15 -3.56 -5.20
CA VAL A 358 16.81 -2.76 -6.37
C VAL A 358 17.97 -1.82 -6.71
N CYS A 359 18.24 -1.61 -8.00
CA CYS A 359 19.27 -0.67 -8.44
C CYS A 359 19.02 0.77 -8.01
N VAL A 360 20.08 1.56 -8.14
CA VAL A 360 20.04 3.03 -8.05
C VAL A 360 20.13 3.66 -9.43
N THR A 361 19.42 4.77 -9.63
CA THR A 361 19.59 5.63 -10.81
C THR A 361 20.83 6.52 -10.68
N GLU A 362 21.22 7.24 -11.74
CA GLU A 362 22.30 8.26 -11.66
C GLU A 362 22.03 9.35 -10.60
N GLU A 363 20.78 9.57 -10.21
CA GLU A 363 20.39 10.49 -9.13
C GLU A 363 20.42 9.87 -7.73
N GLY A 364 20.79 8.59 -7.60
CA GLY A 364 20.81 7.87 -6.31
C GLY A 364 19.43 7.46 -5.80
N LEU A 365 18.41 7.45 -6.66
CA LEU A 365 17.05 7.03 -6.32
C LEU A 365 16.83 5.55 -6.66
N PRO A 366 15.93 4.83 -5.98
CA PRO A 366 15.62 3.45 -6.33
C PRO A 366 15.00 3.37 -7.72
N CYS A 367 15.38 2.35 -8.48
CA CYS A 367 14.78 2.09 -9.78
C CYS A 367 13.28 1.76 -9.67
N PRO A 368 12.44 2.21 -10.62
CA PRO A 368 11.06 1.79 -10.67
C PRO A 368 10.97 0.30 -11.02
N PRO A 369 10.06 -0.47 -10.39
CA PRO A 369 9.91 -1.88 -10.69
C PRO A 369 9.38 -2.08 -12.12
N VAL A 370 9.91 -3.09 -12.81
CA VAL A 370 9.37 -3.63 -14.07
C VAL A 370 8.90 -5.04 -13.77
N LEU A 371 7.62 -5.34 -14.01
CA LEU A 371 7.00 -6.59 -13.57
C LEU A 371 6.58 -7.47 -14.75
N PRO A 372 6.46 -8.80 -14.60
CA PRO A 372 6.31 -9.75 -15.72
C PRO A 372 4.88 -10.00 -16.21
N TYR A 373 3.85 -9.74 -15.40
CA TYR A 373 2.46 -10.08 -15.73
C TYR A 373 1.52 -8.89 -15.56
N ASN A 374 0.37 -8.94 -16.22
CA ASN A 374 -0.71 -7.98 -16.05
C ASN A 374 -1.95 -8.62 -15.42
N VAL A 375 -2.60 -7.87 -14.52
CA VAL A 375 -3.96 -8.13 -14.04
C VAL A 375 -4.88 -6.96 -14.37
N GLY A 376 -6.12 -7.23 -14.74
CA GLY A 376 -7.11 -6.20 -15.09
C GLY A 376 -8.16 -6.74 -16.05
N ASP A 377 -8.84 -5.84 -16.76
CA ASP A 377 -9.48 -6.00 -18.08
C ASP A 377 -10.37 -4.77 -18.30
N LEU A 378 -11.62 -4.79 -17.81
CA LEU A 378 -12.62 -3.79 -18.18
C LEU A 378 -13.62 -3.43 -17.07
N VAL A 379 -14.01 -2.15 -17.03
CA VAL A 379 -15.27 -1.71 -16.42
C VAL A 379 -16.21 -1.17 -17.50
N TRP A 380 -17.44 -1.66 -17.59
CA TRP A 380 -18.39 -1.28 -18.64
C TRP A 380 -19.80 -0.98 -18.14
N LEU A 381 -20.53 -0.23 -18.97
CA LEU A 381 -21.95 0.02 -18.80
C LEU A 381 -22.71 -1.16 -19.42
N ASP A 382 -23.21 -2.02 -18.56
CA ASP A 382 -24.10 -3.12 -18.89
C ASP A 382 -25.50 -2.55 -19.15
N ILE A 383 -25.87 -2.46 -20.43
CA ILE A 383 -27.10 -1.79 -20.85
C ILE A 383 -28.32 -2.69 -20.66
N ASN A 384 -28.10 -4.01 -20.70
CA ASN A 384 -29.17 -5.00 -20.68
C ASN A 384 -29.33 -5.68 -19.30
N GLY A 385 -28.38 -5.45 -18.38
CA GLY A 385 -28.40 -5.92 -17.00
C GLY A 385 -28.10 -7.41 -16.86
N ASP A 386 -27.45 -8.04 -17.84
CA ASP A 386 -27.26 -9.49 -17.86
C ASP A 386 -25.93 -9.97 -17.25
N GLY A 387 -25.05 -9.05 -16.89
CA GLY A 387 -23.74 -9.32 -16.28
C GLY A 387 -22.66 -9.76 -17.26
N PHE A 388 -22.93 -9.71 -18.57
CA PHE A 388 -21.96 -10.01 -19.62
C PHE A 388 -21.67 -8.79 -20.48
N ARG A 389 -20.44 -8.69 -20.99
CA ARG A 389 -20.08 -7.63 -21.93
C ARG A 389 -20.57 -7.97 -23.34
N ASP A 390 -21.55 -7.23 -23.82
CA ASP A 390 -22.12 -7.38 -25.16
C ASP A 390 -21.55 -6.40 -26.22
N PRO A 391 -21.66 -6.74 -27.52
CA PRO A 391 -21.31 -5.81 -28.59
C PRO A 391 -22.16 -4.53 -28.55
N GLY A 392 -21.50 -3.40 -28.32
CA GLY A 392 -22.15 -2.07 -28.28
C GLY A 392 -22.22 -1.46 -26.89
N GLU A 393 -21.83 -2.21 -25.85
CA GLU A 393 -21.73 -1.72 -24.50
C GLU A 393 -20.43 -0.93 -24.30
N PRO A 394 -20.51 0.36 -23.90
CA PRO A 394 -19.34 1.20 -23.74
C PRO A 394 -18.64 0.92 -22.42
N GLY A 395 -17.31 1.03 -22.41
CA GLY A 395 -16.55 1.08 -21.16
C GLY A 395 -16.77 2.38 -20.39
N ILE A 396 -16.60 2.33 -19.06
CA ILE A 396 -16.80 3.47 -18.17
C ILE A 396 -15.44 4.06 -17.80
N PRO A 397 -15.14 5.33 -18.14
CA PRO A 397 -13.86 5.95 -17.86
C PRO A 397 -13.75 6.54 -16.46
N ASN A 398 -12.52 6.70 -15.97
CA ASN A 398 -12.17 7.31 -14.68
C ASN A 398 -12.73 6.58 -13.45
N VAL A 399 -13.06 5.30 -13.56
CA VAL A 399 -13.41 4.46 -12.40
C VAL A 399 -12.12 4.17 -11.64
N VAL A 400 -12.06 4.54 -10.37
CA VAL A 400 -10.93 4.27 -9.48
C VAL A 400 -10.93 2.79 -9.12
N VAL A 401 -9.87 2.09 -9.49
CA VAL A 401 -9.69 0.65 -9.25
C VAL A 401 -8.46 0.44 -8.38
N THR A 402 -8.57 -0.49 -7.43
CA THR A 402 -7.52 -0.76 -6.44
C THR A 402 -7.08 -2.22 -6.51
N LEU A 403 -5.77 -2.45 -6.49
CA LEU A 403 -5.16 -3.76 -6.43
C LEU A 403 -4.78 -4.08 -4.98
N HIS A 404 -5.16 -5.25 -4.52
CA HIS A 404 -4.81 -5.77 -3.22
C HIS A 404 -4.13 -7.13 -3.33
N ASP A 405 -3.32 -7.47 -2.33
CA ASP A 405 -2.69 -8.78 -2.23
C ASP A 405 -3.62 -9.84 -1.63
N TYR A 406 -3.06 -11.03 -1.39
CA TYR A 406 -3.76 -12.16 -0.78
C TYR A 406 -4.14 -11.95 0.69
N ASN A 407 -3.55 -10.96 1.37
CA ASN A 407 -3.90 -10.57 2.75
C ASN A 407 -4.89 -9.40 2.79
N GLY A 408 -5.24 -8.81 1.64
CA GLY A 408 -6.15 -7.67 1.53
C GLY A 408 -5.50 -6.30 1.76
N PHE A 409 -4.18 -6.17 1.71
CA PHE A 409 -3.48 -4.89 1.73
C PHE A 409 -3.50 -4.23 0.35
N LEU A 410 -3.65 -2.91 0.35
CA LEU A 410 -3.61 -2.11 -0.86
C LEU A 410 -2.18 -2.06 -1.42
N LEU A 411 -2.03 -2.50 -2.66
CA LEU A 411 -0.77 -2.48 -3.40
C LEU A 411 -0.67 -1.30 -4.36
N ASN A 412 -1.74 -1.04 -5.10
CA ASN A 412 -1.73 -0.03 -6.14
C ASN A 412 -3.14 0.51 -6.43
N ILE A 413 -3.22 1.70 -7.00
CA ILE A 413 -4.46 2.36 -7.44
C ILE A 413 -4.27 2.79 -8.88
N THR A 414 -5.26 2.52 -9.74
CA THR A 414 -5.33 3.05 -11.10
C THR A 414 -6.72 3.58 -11.38
N ALA A 415 -6.91 4.17 -12.55
CA ALA A 415 -8.22 4.54 -13.05
C ALA A 415 -8.43 3.96 -14.45
N THR A 416 -9.67 3.61 -14.78
CA THR A 416 -10.01 3.16 -16.12
C THR A 416 -9.79 4.25 -17.15
N ASP A 417 -9.32 3.85 -18.33
CA ASP A 417 -9.12 4.76 -19.45
C ASP A 417 -10.44 5.12 -20.16
N THR A 418 -10.36 5.88 -21.25
CA THR A 418 -11.54 6.30 -22.04
C THR A 418 -12.39 5.15 -22.60
N SER A 419 -11.84 3.94 -22.64
CA SER A 419 -12.49 2.73 -23.11
C SER A 419 -12.94 1.80 -21.98
N GLY A 420 -12.81 2.23 -20.73
CA GLY A 420 -13.09 1.42 -19.54
C GLY A 420 -12.00 0.41 -19.17
N THR A 421 -10.88 0.41 -19.91
CA THR A 421 -9.82 -0.57 -19.72
C THR A 421 -8.92 -0.15 -18.57
N TYR A 422 -8.44 -1.10 -17.79
CA TYR A 422 -7.42 -0.86 -16.76
C TYR A 422 -6.49 -2.06 -16.62
N SER A 423 -5.30 -1.83 -16.07
CA SER A 423 -4.34 -2.89 -15.79
C SER A 423 -3.37 -2.52 -14.69
N PHE A 424 -2.88 -3.52 -13.96
CA PHE A 424 -1.75 -3.43 -13.05
C PHE A 424 -0.68 -4.42 -13.49
N GLU A 425 0.59 -4.03 -13.43
CA GLU A 425 1.69 -4.97 -13.56
C GLU A 425 1.98 -5.64 -12.21
N VAL A 426 2.26 -6.96 -12.21
CA VAL A 426 2.40 -7.77 -10.98
C VAL A 426 3.41 -8.91 -11.14
N TYR A 427 3.92 -9.41 -10.00
CA TYR A 427 4.60 -10.70 -9.89
C TYR A 427 3.58 -11.86 -9.76
N PRO A 428 4.00 -13.13 -9.83
CA PRO A 428 3.15 -14.27 -9.47
C PRO A 428 2.70 -14.18 -8.00
N SER A 429 1.39 -14.09 -7.78
CA SER A 429 0.77 -14.12 -6.45
C SER A 429 -0.75 -14.26 -6.59
N THR A 430 -1.47 -14.21 -5.47
CA THR A 430 -2.93 -14.05 -5.45
C THR A 430 -3.27 -12.58 -5.24
N TYR A 431 -4.16 -12.05 -6.08
CA TYR A 431 -4.55 -10.64 -6.05
C TYR A 431 -6.06 -10.47 -6.01
N THR A 432 -6.50 -9.45 -5.29
CA THR A 432 -7.89 -8.99 -5.28
C THR A 432 -7.97 -7.61 -5.92
N VAL A 433 -8.75 -7.47 -6.99
CA VAL A 433 -9.04 -6.17 -7.59
C VAL A 433 -10.39 -5.68 -7.06
N ARG A 434 -10.46 -4.41 -6.65
CA ARG A 434 -11.68 -3.79 -6.11
C ARG A 434 -12.00 -2.46 -6.78
N ILE A 435 -13.28 -2.22 -7.00
CA ILE A 435 -13.82 -0.91 -7.36
C ILE A 435 -13.93 -0.07 -6.10
N ALA A 436 -13.30 1.10 -6.12
CA ALA A 436 -13.17 1.92 -4.93
C ALA A 436 -14.53 2.55 -4.53
N PRO A 437 -14.93 2.57 -3.24
CA PRO A 437 -16.24 3.07 -2.81
C PRO A 437 -16.54 4.52 -3.21
N GLU A 438 -15.51 5.36 -3.36
CA GLU A 438 -15.63 6.75 -3.80
C GLU A 438 -16.25 6.90 -5.20
N ASN A 439 -16.19 5.86 -6.04
CA ASN A 439 -16.80 5.89 -7.38
C ASN A 439 -18.32 6.05 -7.33
N PHE A 440 -18.97 5.63 -6.23
CA PHE A 440 -20.42 5.67 -6.07
C PHE A 440 -20.91 6.95 -5.36
N GLY A 441 -19.98 7.78 -4.87
CA GLY A 441 -20.30 9.07 -4.26
C GLY A 441 -20.72 10.11 -5.30
N VAL A 442 -21.21 11.26 -4.82
CA VAL A 442 -21.61 12.38 -5.68
C VAL A 442 -20.44 12.85 -6.54
N GLY A 443 -20.62 12.86 -7.87
CA GLY A 443 -19.59 13.20 -8.85
C GLY A 443 -18.61 12.07 -9.15
N GLY A 444 -18.83 10.87 -8.62
CA GLY A 444 -18.04 9.67 -8.91
C GLY A 444 -18.40 9.05 -10.27
N ALA A 445 -17.48 8.25 -10.82
CA ALA A 445 -17.64 7.66 -12.16
C ALA A 445 -18.77 6.62 -12.26
N LEU A 446 -19.18 6.04 -11.12
CA LEU A 446 -20.24 5.04 -11.01
C LEU A 446 -21.44 5.56 -10.20
N GLU A 447 -21.58 6.88 -10.12
CA GLU A 447 -22.74 7.50 -9.49
C GLU A 447 -24.03 7.00 -10.16
N HIS A 448 -24.96 6.50 -9.34
CA HIS A 448 -26.25 5.91 -9.74
C HIS A 448 -26.17 4.60 -10.53
N LEU A 449 -25.03 3.90 -10.47
CA LEU A 449 -24.89 2.58 -11.07
C LEU A 449 -24.79 1.48 -10.02
N VAL A 450 -25.23 0.29 -10.37
CA VAL A 450 -25.16 -0.92 -9.53
C VAL A 450 -24.50 -2.06 -10.29
N SER A 451 -23.76 -2.90 -9.57
CA SER A 451 -23.01 -4.02 -10.16
C SER A 451 -23.94 -5.09 -10.71
N THR A 452 -23.67 -5.54 -11.94
CA THR A 452 -24.34 -6.67 -12.59
C THR A 452 -23.49 -7.94 -12.59
N THR A 453 -22.21 -7.83 -12.24
CA THR A 453 -21.24 -8.94 -12.21
C THR A 453 -21.08 -9.59 -10.83
N GLY A 454 -22.02 -9.35 -9.92
CA GLY A 454 -22.05 -10.00 -8.59
C GLY A 454 -21.17 -9.36 -7.53
N GLY A 455 -20.75 -8.10 -7.72
CA GLY A 455 -20.06 -7.30 -6.71
C GLY A 455 -19.00 -6.35 -7.29
N ASP A 456 -18.30 -5.70 -6.37
CA ASP A 456 -17.28 -4.67 -6.64
C ASP A 456 -15.85 -5.18 -6.37
N GLU A 457 -15.69 -6.48 -6.14
CA GLU A 457 -14.39 -7.12 -5.93
C GLU A 457 -14.30 -8.49 -6.59
N GLN A 458 -13.11 -8.84 -7.08
CA GLN A 458 -12.78 -10.15 -7.65
C GLN A 458 -11.38 -10.56 -7.23
N THR A 459 -11.16 -11.86 -7.00
CA THR A 459 -9.87 -12.43 -6.57
C THR A 459 -9.46 -13.54 -7.52
N ASP A 460 -8.19 -13.54 -7.94
CA ASP A 460 -7.61 -14.57 -8.80
C ASP A 460 -6.11 -14.76 -8.51
N VAL A 461 -5.54 -15.83 -9.08
CA VAL A 461 -4.15 -16.24 -8.92
C VAL A 461 -3.38 -16.03 -10.22
N VAL A 462 -2.30 -15.26 -10.14
CA VAL A 462 -1.31 -15.10 -11.20
C VAL A 462 -0.21 -16.12 -10.99
N VAL A 463 0.04 -16.96 -12.00
CA VAL A 463 1.08 -17.99 -11.97
C VAL A 463 2.15 -17.72 -13.02
N ASP A 464 1.78 -17.81 -14.30
CA ASP A 464 2.71 -17.70 -15.43
C ASP A 464 2.08 -17.04 -16.67
N ALA A 465 0.96 -16.34 -16.50
CA ALA A 465 0.24 -15.65 -17.57
C ALA A 465 -0.46 -14.39 -17.04
N ASN A 466 -0.78 -13.46 -17.94
CA ASN A 466 -1.66 -12.35 -17.61
C ASN A 466 -3.04 -12.88 -17.20
N VAL A 467 -3.63 -12.29 -16.17
CA VAL A 467 -5.00 -12.58 -15.74
C VAL A 467 -5.86 -11.36 -16.10
N LEU A 468 -6.39 -11.40 -17.32
CA LEU A 468 -7.22 -10.32 -17.88
C LEU A 468 -8.69 -10.74 -17.83
N THR A 469 -9.20 -10.93 -16.62
CA THR A 469 -10.58 -11.40 -16.36
C THR A 469 -11.21 -10.66 -15.19
N TYR A 470 -10.54 -9.62 -14.68
CA TYR A 470 -11.10 -8.77 -13.63
C TYR A 470 -12.05 -7.79 -14.32
N ASP A 471 -13.31 -8.19 -14.43
CA ASP A 471 -14.32 -7.55 -15.27
C ASP A 471 -15.49 -7.05 -14.42
N PHE A 472 -15.83 -5.76 -14.49
CA PHE A 472 -16.93 -5.17 -13.71
C PHE A 472 -18.00 -4.53 -14.59
N GLY A 473 -19.20 -5.11 -14.59
CA GLY A 473 -20.37 -4.61 -15.29
C GLY A 473 -21.26 -3.80 -14.36
N TYR A 474 -21.76 -2.66 -14.86
CA TYR A 474 -22.64 -1.77 -14.10
C TYR A 474 -23.83 -1.32 -14.92
N GLU A 475 -25.03 -1.38 -14.34
CA GLU A 475 -26.25 -0.84 -14.95
C GLU A 475 -26.78 0.37 -14.17
N PRO A 476 -27.55 1.28 -14.80
CA PRO A 476 -28.28 2.31 -14.06
C PRO A 476 -29.26 1.69 -13.07
N ILE A 477 -29.34 2.24 -11.85
CA ILE A 477 -30.29 1.80 -10.83
C ILE A 477 -31.71 1.69 -11.42
N PRO A 478 -32.36 0.51 -11.40
CA PRO A 478 -33.70 0.32 -11.93
C PRO A 478 -34.72 1.25 -11.27
N CYS A 479 -35.64 1.83 -12.05
CA CYS A 479 -36.64 2.79 -11.55
C CYS A 479 -37.59 2.22 -10.47
N GLU A 480 -37.70 0.89 -10.35
CA GLU A 480 -38.49 0.24 -9.29
C GLU A 480 -37.85 0.40 -7.90
N GLU A 481 -36.55 0.69 -7.83
CA GLU A 481 -35.83 0.94 -6.57
C GLU A 481 -35.85 2.42 -6.16
N ILE A 482 -36.30 3.34 -7.02
CA ILE A 482 -36.45 4.77 -6.73
C ILE A 482 -37.89 5.06 -6.30
N CYS A 483 -38.18 4.93 -5.01
CA CYS A 483 -39.48 5.28 -4.44
C CYS A 483 -39.53 6.76 -4.05
N ILE A 484 -40.33 7.56 -4.76
CA ILE A 484 -40.70 8.91 -4.30
C ILE A 484 -41.93 8.81 -3.37
N LEU A 485 -41.71 8.92 -2.06
CA LEU A 485 -42.80 8.98 -1.08
C LEU A 485 -43.19 10.44 -0.85
N VAL A 486 -44.36 10.88 -1.32
CA VAL A 486 -44.90 12.20 -0.98
C VAL A 486 -45.43 12.16 0.45
N ALA A 487 -44.65 12.68 1.39
CA ALA A 487 -44.90 12.51 2.82
C ALA A 487 -46.01 13.42 3.37
N ARG A 488 -46.16 14.65 2.85
CA ARG A 488 -47.22 15.59 3.24
C ARG A 488 -47.32 16.78 2.30
N ILE A 489 -48.54 17.30 2.15
CA ILE A 489 -48.82 18.60 1.52
C ILE A 489 -49.33 19.54 2.62
N PHE A 490 -48.63 20.65 2.83
CA PHE A 490 -49.10 21.73 3.71
C PHE A 490 -49.62 22.89 2.87
N THR A 491 -50.78 23.41 3.27
CA THR A 491 -51.39 24.61 2.68
C THR A 491 -51.46 25.68 3.75
N ASP A 492 -50.73 26.78 3.58
CA ASP A 492 -50.94 28.02 4.33
C ASP A 492 -51.08 29.17 3.33
N ARG A 493 -52.22 29.88 3.38
CA ARG A 493 -52.56 31.10 2.62
C ARG A 493 -51.63 31.41 1.43
N ASN A 494 -51.71 30.60 0.37
CA ASN A 494 -50.97 30.70 -0.91
C ASN A 494 -49.62 29.96 -1.04
N LYS A 495 -49.26 29.05 -0.13
CA LYS A 495 -48.06 28.20 -0.28
C LYS A 495 -48.40 26.71 -0.20
N LEU A 496 -47.86 25.93 -1.14
CA LEU A 496 -47.86 24.47 -1.14
C LEU A 496 -46.45 23.96 -0.81
N LEU A 497 -46.28 23.22 0.28
CA LEU A 497 -45.03 22.52 0.58
C LEU A 497 -45.17 21.07 0.13
N VAL A 498 -44.30 20.63 -0.78
CA VAL A 498 -44.13 19.23 -1.16
C VAL A 498 -42.91 18.67 -0.44
N ILE A 499 -43.11 17.58 0.30
CA ILE A 499 -42.05 16.81 0.94
C ILE A 499 -41.97 15.45 0.26
N ALA A 500 -40.79 15.10 -0.24
CA ALA A 500 -40.50 13.84 -0.89
C ALA A 500 -39.31 13.15 -0.22
N THR A 501 -39.33 11.82 -0.12
CA THR A 501 -38.11 11.01 0.05
C THR A 501 -37.76 10.39 -1.29
N SER A 502 -36.49 10.11 -1.57
CA SER A 502 -36.09 9.24 -2.69
C SER A 502 -35.08 8.22 -2.21
N SER A 503 -35.34 6.94 -2.45
CA SER A 503 -34.29 5.93 -2.39
C SER A 503 -33.44 6.04 -3.65
N GLY A 504 -32.15 6.39 -3.52
CA GLY A 504 -31.18 6.24 -4.61
C GLY A 504 -30.96 7.39 -5.60
N ALA A 505 -31.52 8.60 -5.39
CA ALA A 505 -31.21 9.77 -6.23
C ALA A 505 -30.92 11.04 -5.38
N PRO A 506 -29.74 11.67 -5.49
CA PRO A 506 -29.38 12.92 -4.80
C PRO A 506 -29.97 14.18 -5.47
N GLU A 507 -30.44 14.09 -6.72
CA GLU A 507 -30.97 15.24 -7.47
C GLU A 507 -32.28 14.92 -8.21
N ALA A 508 -33.40 14.79 -7.52
CA ALA A 508 -34.70 14.70 -8.21
C ALA A 508 -35.16 16.10 -8.70
N GLN A 509 -35.25 16.34 -10.01
CA GLN A 509 -36.08 17.45 -10.52
C GLN A 509 -37.55 17.03 -10.51
N LEU A 510 -38.39 17.90 -9.98
CA LEU A 510 -39.79 17.62 -9.72
C LEU A 510 -40.68 18.33 -10.75
N LEU A 511 -41.49 17.57 -11.48
CA LEU A 511 -42.63 18.13 -12.20
C LEU A 511 -43.88 17.99 -11.34
N ILE A 512 -44.44 19.11 -10.86
CA ILE A 512 -45.70 19.12 -10.09
C ILE A 512 -46.85 19.48 -11.01
N THR A 513 -47.86 18.62 -11.08
CA THR A 513 -49.12 18.91 -11.80
C THR A 513 -50.28 18.98 -10.82
N ILE A 514 -51.03 20.09 -10.85
CA ILE A 514 -52.24 20.31 -10.04
C ILE A 514 -53.43 20.44 -11.01
N CYS A 515 -54.42 19.56 -10.88
CA CYS A 515 -55.62 19.56 -11.73
C CYS A 515 -55.33 19.51 -13.25
N GLY A 516 -54.21 18.90 -13.67
CA GLY A 516 -53.80 18.82 -15.09
C GLY A 516 -52.99 20.01 -15.60
N THR A 517 -52.76 21.03 -14.77
CA THR A 517 -51.90 22.17 -15.07
C THR A 517 -50.53 21.95 -14.42
N SER A 518 -49.46 21.99 -15.22
CA SER A 518 -48.10 21.91 -14.73
C SER A 518 -47.73 23.21 -14.01
N VAL A 519 -47.29 23.11 -12.76
CA VAL A 519 -47.08 24.26 -11.87
C VAL A 519 -45.60 24.54 -11.64
N VAL A 520 -44.73 23.51 -11.65
CA VAL A 520 -43.29 23.65 -11.37
C VAL A 520 -42.49 22.61 -12.14
N ASN A 521 -41.32 23.01 -12.65
CA ASN A 521 -40.26 22.14 -13.21
C ASN A 521 -38.89 22.62 -12.72
N GLU A 522 -38.60 22.43 -11.43
CA GLU A 522 -37.39 22.94 -10.76
C GLU A 522 -36.81 21.87 -9.82
N PRO A 523 -35.49 21.89 -9.54
CA PRO A 523 -34.85 20.96 -8.60
C PRO A 523 -35.35 21.17 -7.17
N MET A 524 -35.58 20.06 -6.43
CA MET A 524 -35.90 20.15 -5.01
C MET A 524 -34.66 20.41 -4.17
N THR A 525 -34.81 21.15 -3.06
CA THR A 525 -33.71 21.37 -2.12
C THR A 525 -33.61 20.18 -1.17
N TYR A 526 -32.47 19.47 -1.19
CA TYR A 526 -32.15 18.47 -0.17
C TYR A 526 -31.86 19.16 1.16
N THR A 527 -32.54 18.74 2.22
CA THR A 527 -32.48 19.40 3.53
C THR A 527 -31.58 18.71 4.56
N GLY A 528 -30.85 17.66 4.14
CA GLY A 528 -29.88 16.97 5.00
C GLY A 528 -30.47 15.95 5.97
N ASP A 529 -31.80 15.76 5.96
CA ASP A 529 -32.57 14.87 6.83
C ASP A 529 -33.23 13.71 6.06
N GLY A 530 -32.67 13.33 4.90
CA GLY A 530 -33.25 12.30 4.02
C GLY A 530 -34.51 12.75 3.26
N LEU A 531 -34.89 14.02 3.39
CA LEU A 531 -36.06 14.61 2.75
C LEU A 531 -35.67 15.68 1.74
N TYR A 532 -36.46 15.78 0.69
CA TYR A 532 -36.47 16.87 -0.27
C TYR A 532 -37.67 17.76 0.00
N ARG A 533 -37.45 19.08 -0.02
CA ARG A 533 -38.51 20.06 0.19
C ARG A 533 -38.56 21.05 -0.95
N TYR A 534 -39.77 21.34 -1.42
CA TYR A 534 -40.02 22.39 -2.40
C TYR A 534 -41.26 23.20 -2.05
N TYR A 535 -41.15 24.52 -2.15
CA TYR A 535 -42.23 25.47 -1.90
C TYR A 535 -42.79 25.99 -3.22
N VAL A 536 -44.08 25.79 -3.45
CA VAL A 536 -44.81 26.40 -4.56
C VAL A 536 -45.62 27.57 -4.02
N ASP A 537 -45.35 28.77 -4.51
CA ASP A 537 -46.21 29.93 -4.28
C ASP A 537 -47.38 29.88 -5.29
N VAL A 538 -48.60 29.83 -4.78
CA VAL A 538 -49.84 29.79 -5.56
C VAL A 538 -50.55 31.13 -5.38
N ASP A 539 -50.25 32.07 -6.26
CA ASP A 539 -50.68 33.47 -6.13
C ASP A 539 -52.21 33.66 -6.18
N ASP A 540 -52.93 32.79 -6.91
CA ASP A 540 -54.39 32.78 -6.99
C ASP A 540 -54.93 31.34 -7.17
N TRP A 541 -55.77 30.88 -6.23
CA TRP A 541 -56.38 29.55 -6.29
C TRP A 541 -57.55 29.45 -7.28
N SER A 542 -58.08 30.59 -7.75
CA SER A 542 -59.23 30.63 -8.65
C SER A 542 -58.92 30.10 -10.06
N ASP A 543 -57.65 30.17 -10.50
CA ASP A 543 -57.18 29.60 -11.76
C ASP A 543 -57.28 28.06 -11.80
N PHE A 544 -57.30 27.41 -10.63
CA PHE A 544 -57.34 25.95 -10.49
C PHE A 544 -58.73 25.40 -10.16
N CYS A 545 -59.70 26.27 -9.84
CA CYS A 545 -60.97 25.88 -9.22
C CYS A 545 -62.14 26.81 -9.66
N PRO A 546 -62.68 26.66 -10.90
CA PRO A 546 -63.58 27.65 -11.52
C PRO A 546 -64.99 27.79 -10.91
N SER A 547 -65.38 26.98 -9.92
CA SER A 547 -66.76 26.94 -9.40
C SER A 547 -67.03 27.81 -8.17
N TYR A 548 -66.15 28.74 -7.82
CA TYR A 548 -66.20 29.52 -6.57
C TYR A 548 -66.96 30.85 -6.66
N GLU A 549 -68.00 30.96 -7.50
CA GLU A 549 -68.80 32.22 -7.60
C GLU A 549 -70.00 32.30 -6.64
N THR A 550 -70.23 31.33 -5.74
CA THR A 550 -71.41 31.36 -4.84
C THR A 550 -71.04 31.35 -3.36
N GLY A 551 -70.54 32.49 -2.87
CA GLY A 551 -70.79 33.12 -1.57
C GLY A 551 -71.22 32.30 -0.33
N GLU A 552 -70.55 31.22 0.05
CA GLU A 552 -70.63 30.66 1.40
C GLU A 552 -69.24 30.53 2.03
N SER A 553 -69.15 30.91 3.31
CA SER A 553 -67.94 30.92 4.12
C SER A 553 -67.50 29.50 4.50
N GLY A 554 -66.86 28.79 3.57
CA GLY A 554 -66.04 27.61 3.81
C GLY A 554 -64.56 27.98 3.66
N SER A 555 -63.70 27.42 4.51
CA SER A 555 -62.24 27.63 4.40
C SER A 555 -61.69 27.10 3.08
N ASP A 556 -60.55 27.65 2.63
CA ASP A 556 -59.76 27.25 1.45
C ASP A 556 -59.51 25.72 1.30
N LEU A 557 -59.79 24.96 2.36
CA LEU A 557 -59.73 23.50 2.46
C LEU A 557 -60.80 22.76 1.61
N GLU A 558 -61.90 23.41 1.23
CA GLU A 558 -62.96 22.77 0.43
C GLU A 558 -62.64 22.65 -1.07
N CYS A 559 -61.85 23.56 -1.68
CA CYS A 559 -61.39 23.38 -3.07
C CYS A 559 -60.44 22.19 -3.21
N PHE A 560 -59.60 21.95 -2.20
CA PHE A 560 -58.72 20.78 -2.13
C PHE A 560 -59.48 19.45 -2.16
N ARG A 561 -60.71 19.40 -1.62
CA ARG A 561 -61.55 18.20 -1.61
C ARG A 561 -62.07 17.80 -2.99
N LEU A 562 -62.21 18.73 -3.93
CA LEU A 562 -62.83 18.47 -5.22
C LEU A 562 -61.85 17.97 -6.29
N CYS A 563 -60.56 18.32 -6.24
CA CYS A 563 -59.64 18.05 -7.36
C CYS A 563 -58.71 16.82 -7.22
N LYS A 564 -58.48 16.28 -6.00
CA LYS A 564 -57.85 14.96 -5.72
C LYS A 564 -56.66 14.47 -6.62
N MET A 565 -55.86 15.33 -7.24
CA MET A 565 -54.72 14.91 -8.07
C MET A 565 -53.56 15.90 -7.92
N VAL A 566 -52.51 15.45 -7.22
CA VAL A 566 -51.17 16.03 -7.26
C VAL A 566 -50.26 14.90 -7.74
N CYS A 567 -49.63 15.08 -8.90
CA CYS A 567 -48.69 14.11 -9.46
C CYS A 567 -47.27 14.67 -9.37
N VAL A 568 -46.32 13.81 -9.02
CA VAL A 568 -44.92 14.12 -8.75
C VAL A 568 -44.08 13.17 -9.60
N TYR A 569 -43.24 13.70 -10.47
CA TYR A 569 -42.40 12.93 -11.38
C TYR A 569 -40.92 13.24 -11.16
N SER A 570 -40.06 12.23 -11.31
CA SER A 570 -38.62 12.43 -11.54
C SER A 570 -38.38 12.63 -13.04
N ILE A 571 -37.58 13.61 -13.44
CA ILE A 571 -37.22 13.78 -14.86
C ILE A 571 -36.33 12.65 -15.41
N TYR A 572 -35.69 11.89 -14.52
CA TYR A 572 -34.79 10.78 -14.87
C TYR A 572 -35.56 9.48 -15.12
N CYS A 573 -36.81 9.38 -14.63
CA CYS A 573 -37.65 8.20 -14.71
C CYS A 573 -39.03 8.63 -15.24
N GLY A 574 -39.30 8.41 -16.53
CA GLY A 574 -40.59 8.74 -17.14
C GLY A 574 -41.80 8.17 -16.35
N GLU A 575 -42.87 8.98 -16.25
CA GLU A 575 -44.20 8.74 -15.66
C GLU A 575 -44.35 7.64 -14.58
N ALA A 576 -43.96 7.93 -13.33
CA ALA A 576 -44.57 7.29 -12.15
C ALA A 576 -45.79 8.11 -11.69
N SER A 577 -47.01 7.57 -11.79
CA SER A 577 -48.24 8.25 -11.32
C SER A 577 -48.90 7.47 -10.16
N ARG A 578 -49.21 8.15 -9.04
CA ARG A 578 -49.94 7.54 -7.91
C ARG A 578 -51.09 8.44 -7.45
N ARG A 579 -52.27 7.84 -7.21
CA ARG A 579 -53.54 8.52 -6.90
C ARG A 579 -53.78 8.57 -5.38
N LEU A 580 -54.02 9.75 -4.80
CA LEU A 580 -54.32 9.90 -3.37
C LEU A 580 -55.83 9.79 -3.12
N GLU A 581 -56.32 8.64 -2.65
CA GLU A 581 -57.70 8.46 -2.20
C GLU A 581 -57.82 8.29 -0.67
N LYS A 582 -58.28 9.34 0.00
CA LYS A 582 -59.11 9.39 1.23
C LYS A 582 -58.46 9.14 2.61
N ASP A 583 -58.73 10.10 3.51
CA ASP A 583 -58.49 10.08 4.96
C ASP A 583 -59.00 8.81 5.65
N THR A 584 -58.05 7.96 6.07
CA THR A 584 -57.89 7.26 7.36
C THR A 584 -57.01 6.04 7.09
N PHE A 585 -55.77 6.04 7.57
CA PHE A 585 -55.05 4.79 7.79
C PHE A 585 -55.14 4.49 9.28
N SER A 586 -56.07 3.61 9.67
CA SER A 586 -55.80 2.78 10.84
C SER A 586 -54.91 1.66 10.33
N CYS A 587 -53.70 1.53 10.87
CA CYS A 587 -52.93 0.32 10.71
C CYS A 587 -53.70 -0.82 11.41
N GLY A 588 -54.50 -1.58 10.65
CA GLY A 588 -54.57 -3.01 10.92
C GLY A 588 -53.14 -3.56 10.80
N PRO A 589 -52.76 -4.58 11.58
CA PRO A 589 -51.36 -4.89 11.85
C PRO A 589 -50.57 -4.92 10.54
N CYS A 590 -49.72 -3.90 10.38
CA CYS A 590 -48.68 -3.93 9.39
C CYS A 590 -47.70 -4.99 9.92
N GLU A 591 -47.56 -6.11 9.21
CA GLU A 591 -46.34 -6.89 9.36
C GLU A 591 -45.21 -6.00 8.84
N CYS A 592 -44.26 -5.69 9.73
CA CYS A 592 -43.11 -4.88 9.46
C CYS A 592 -42.11 -5.71 8.66
N ASP A 593 -42.16 -5.65 7.33
CA ASP A 593 -41.05 -6.10 6.50
C ASP A 593 -40.26 -4.86 6.01
N GLY A 594 -39.06 -4.67 6.55
CA GLY A 594 -37.98 -3.94 5.89
C GLY A 594 -37.70 -2.46 6.25
N GLU A 595 -37.82 -2.04 7.51
CA GLU A 595 -37.24 -0.76 7.97
C GLU A 595 -35.71 -0.88 8.16
N PRO A 596 -34.89 0.16 7.88
CA PRO A 596 -33.50 0.19 8.32
C PRO A 596 -33.47 0.12 9.86
N GLY A 597 -32.70 -0.83 10.40
CA GLY A 597 -32.64 -1.08 11.83
C GLY A 597 -32.24 0.17 12.62
N CYS A 598 -32.87 0.41 13.77
CA CYS A 598 -32.47 1.46 14.68
C CYS A 598 -31.27 1.01 15.55
N THR A 599 -30.48 1.95 16.04
CA THR A 599 -29.31 1.67 16.89
C THR A 599 -29.68 1.65 18.36
N HIS A 600 -29.01 0.76 19.11
CA HIS A 600 -29.03 0.69 20.56
C HIS A 600 -27.64 0.96 21.15
N THR A 601 -27.61 1.62 22.32
CA THR A 601 -26.36 1.86 23.04
C THR A 601 -25.73 0.56 23.59
N HIS A 602 -24.44 0.62 23.92
CA HIS A 602 -23.76 -0.48 24.64
C HIS A 602 -24.41 -0.82 25.99
N GLY A 603 -25.14 0.13 26.60
CA GLY A 603 -25.90 -0.10 27.83
C GLY A 603 -27.14 -0.96 27.61
N TYR A 604 -27.81 -0.80 26.47
CA TYR A 604 -28.94 -1.64 26.08
C TYR A 604 -28.49 -3.09 25.87
N TRP A 605 -27.49 -3.29 24.98
CA TRP A 605 -26.99 -4.63 24.64
C TRP A 605 -26.45 -5.39 25.85
N LYS A 606 -25.82 -4.69 26.80
CA LYS A 606 -25.39 -5.28 28.07
C LYS A 606 -26.55 -5.84 28.91
N ASN A 607 -27.69 -5.17 28.92
CA ASN A 607 -28.81 -5.49 29.80
C ASN A 607 -29.92 -6.31 29.12
N HIS A 608 -29.88 -6.44 27.78
CA HIS A 608 -30.82 -7.19 26.97
C HIS A 608 -30.10 -8.27 26.17
N PRO A 609 -29.50 -9.27 26.84
CA PRO A 609 -28.80 -10.34 26.14
C PRO A 609 -29.74 -11.12 25.22
N ASP A 610 -31.01 -11.30 25.57
CA ASP A 610 -31.96 -12.06 24.76
C ASP A 610 -32.25 -11.41 23.38
N ASP A 611 -31.94 -10.12 23.22
CA ASP A 611 -32.16 -9.37 21.98
C ASP A 611 -30.96 -9.44 21.02
N TRP A 612 -29.83 -10.04 21.42
CA TRP A 612 -28.65 -10.14 20.56
C TRP A 612 -28.98 -10.99 19.33
N PRO A 613 -28.76 -10.48 18.10
CA PRO A 613 -29.07 -11.21 16.87
C PRO A 613 -28.12 -12.40 16.61
N VAL A 614 -27.01 -12.48 17.34
CA VAL A 614 -25.99 -13.54 17.21
C VAL A 614 -25.50 -14.00 18.57
N ASP A 615 -25.14 -15.29 18.67
CA ASP A 615 -24.56 -15.90 19.88
C ASP A 615 -23.03 -15.75 19.96
N GLU A 616 -22.39 -15.36 18.86
CA GLU A 616 -20.95 -15.14 18.74
C GLU A 616 -20.68 -13.92 17.87
N LEU A 617 -19.61 -13.18 18.16
CA LEU A 617 -19.23 -12.00 17.40
C LEU A 617 -17.70 -11.88 17.36
N VAL A 618 -17.17 -11.64 16.17
CA VAL A 618 -15.72 -11.38 15.97
C VAL A 618 -15.43 -9.94 16.33
N VAL A 619 -14.42 -9.70 17.16
CA VAL A 619 -13.91 -8.35 17.47
C VAL A 619 -12.39 -8.40 17.49
N GLY A 620 -11.74 -7.50 16.73
CA GLY A 620 -10.28 -7.50 16.60
C GLY A 620 -9.68 -8.83 16.13
N GLY A 621 -10.37 -9.52 15.21
CA GLY A 621 -9.94 -10.82 14.67
C GLY A 621 -10.17 -12.02 15.60
N VAL A 622 -10.68 -11.82 16.82
CA VAL A 622 -10.97 -12.90 17.78
C VAL A 622 -12.47 -13.16 17.84
N LEU A 623 -12.88 -14.42 17.71
CA LEU A 623 -14.26 -14.85 17.89
C LEU A 623 -14.59 -14.93 19.39
N TYR A 624 -15.56 -14.15 19.85
CA TYR A 624 -16.04 -14.20 21.23
C TYR A 624 -17.46 -14.73 21.32
N THR A 625 -17.73 -15.55 22.33
CA THR A 625 -19.10 -15.91 22.70
C THR A 625 -19.81 -14.73 23.34
N LYS A 626 -21.14 -14.68 23.20
CA LYS A 626 -22.02 -13.73 23.87
C LYS A 626 -21.76 -13.62 25.37
N ALA A 627 -21.52 -14.74 26.05
CA ALA A 627 -21.19 -14.76 27.48
C ALA A 627 -19.86 -14.05 27.79
N GLN A 628 -18.83 -14.26 26.97
CA GLN A 628 -17.55 -13.55 27.10
C GLN A 628 -17.71 -12.06 26.85
N LEU A 629 -18.44 -11.66 25.80
CA LEU A 629 -18.64 -10.26 25.48
C LEU A 629 -19.44 -9.52 26.54
N ILE A 630 -20.51 -10.12 27.08
CA ILE A 630 -21.27 -9.55 28.20
C ILE A 630 -20.38 -9.33 29.42
N ALA A 631 -19.50 -10.28 29.74
CA ALA A 631 -18.55 -10.13 30.85
C ALA A 631 -17.57 -8.96 30.59
N ILE A 632 -17.05 -8.84 29.36
CA ILE A 632 -16.10 -7.80 28.98
C ILE A 632 -16.75 -6.41 28.98
N ILE A 633 -17.89 -6.22 28.31
CA ILE A 633 -18.60 -4.92 28.28
C ILE A 633 -19.19 -4.53 29.64
N SER A 634 -19.31 -5.49 30.57
CA SER A 634 -19.70 -5.23 31.95
C SER A 634 -18.56 -4.69 32.82
N THR A 635 -17.31 -4.84 32.39
CA THR A 635 -16.12 -4.33 33.10
C THR A 635 -16.16 -2.80 33.18
N SER A 636 -15.66 -2.22 34.29
CA SER A 636 -15.61 -0.76 34.45
C SER A 636 -14.78 -0.11 33.34
N SER A 637 -15.22 1.04 32.83
CA SER A 637 -14.41 1.84 31.88
C SER A 637 -13.12 2.36 32.51
N SER A 638 -13.02 2.36 33.84
CA SER A 638 -11.80 2.70 34.57
C SER A 638 -10.75 1.58 34.59
N ALA A 639 -11.02 0.43 33.96
CA ALA A 639 -10.09 -0.70 33.90
C ALA A 639 -9.02 -0.56 32.81
N GLY A 640 -9.24 0.32 31.82
CA GLY A 640 -8.35 0.55 30.68
C GLY A 640 -9.15 1.09 29.50
N ALA A 641 -8.51 1.89 28.65
CA ALA A 641 -9.16 2.54 27.52
C ALA A 641 -9.63 1.52 26.46
N GLU A 642 -8.97 0.36 26.39
CA GLU A 642 -9.37 -0.78 25.57
C GLU A 642 -10.75 -1.33 25.93
N TYR A 643 -11.15 -1.29 27.20
CA TYR A 643 -12.50 -1.68 27.62
C TYR A 643 -13.56 -0.66 27.20
N THR A 644 -13.17 0.62 27.05
CA THR A 644 -14.07 1.67 26.56
C THR A 644 -14.30 1.54 25.06
N MET A 645 -13.25 1.26 24.28
CA MET A 645 -13.38 0.94 22.84
C MET A 645 -14.25 -0.29 22.63
N MET A 646 -13.95 -1.39 23.32
CA MET A 646 -14.64 -2.67 23.17
C MET A 646 -16.17 -2.53 23.35
N LYS A 647 -16.62 -1.73 24.31
CA LYS A 647 -18.06 -1.46 24.53
C LYS A 647 -18.73 -0.83 23.32
N GLN A 648 -18.09 0.18 22.73
CA GLN A 648 -18.67 0.91 21.61
C GLN A 648 -18.63 0.11 20.31
N LEU A 649 -17.54 -0.63 20.08
CA LEU A 649 -17.41 -1.48 18.91
C LEU A 649 -18.38 -2.66 18.92
N VAL A 650 -18.54 -3.33 20.07
CA VAL A 650 -19.51 -4.42 20.22
C VAL A 650 -20.93 -3.92 19.96
N ALA A 651 -21.30 -2.77 20.52
CA ALA A 651 -22.63 -2.18 20.29
C ALA A 651 -22.86 -1.81 18.81
N ALA A 652 -21.87 -1.20 18.16
CA ALA A 652 -21.98 -0.83 16.75
C ALA A 652 -22.16 -2.06 15.87
N LYS A 653 -21.37 -3.10 16.09
CA LYS A 653 -21.48 -4.37 15.37
C LYS A 653 -22.82 -5.07 15.60
N LEU A 654 -23.33 -5.08 16.83
CA LEU A 654 -24.65 -5.66 17.12
C LEU A 654 -25.77 -4.88 16.43
N ASN A 655 -25.68 -3.55 16.36
CA ASN A 655 -26.61 -2.71 15.60
C ASN A 655 -26.56 -3.06 14.10
N LEU A 656 -25.37 -3.20 13.52
CA LEU A 656 -25.20 -3.61 12.11
C LEU A 656 -25.81 -4.98 11.83
N VAL A 657 -25.55 -5.96 12.70
CA VAL A 657 -26.11 -7.31 12.55
C VAL A 657 -27.62 -7.33 12.81
N ALA A 658 -28.14 -6.40 13.62
CA ALA A 658 -29.57 -6.17 13.81
C ALA A 658 -30.23 -5.41 12.64
N GLY A 659 -29.46 -5.05 11.59
CA GLY A 659 -29.97 -4.46 10.37
C GLY A 659 -29.89 -2.93 10.29
N SER A 660 -29.15 -2.27 11.19
CA SER A 660 -28.94 -0.82 11.13
C SER A 660 -28.04 -0.37 9.98
N ASP A 661 -28.32 0.82 9.42
CA ASP A 661 -27.60 1.37 8.26
C ASP A 661 -26.08 1.50 8.52
N PRO A 662 -25.22 0.83 7.74
CA PRO A 662 -23.76 0.89 7.87
C PRO A 662 -23.10 2.12 7.22
N SER A 663 -23.80 2.87 6.37
CA SER A 663 -23.23 3.81 5.38
C SER A 663 -22.24 4.83 5.95
N CYS A 664 -22.45 5.27 7.20
CA CYS A 664 -21.62 6.26 7.88
C CYS A 664 -20.58 5.68 8.85
N ILE A 665 -20.63 4.38 9.14
CA ILE A 665 -19.88 3.77 10.24
C ILE A 665 -19.03 2.57 9.84
N ALA A 666 -19.25 1.94 8.68
CA ALA A 666 -18.56 0.72 8.26
C ALA A 666 -17.02 0.84 8.34
N ALA A 667 -16.44 1.90 7.76
CA ALA A 667 -14.99 2.15 7.80
C ALA A 667 -14.46 2.38 9.23
N TRP A 668 -15.27 2.97 10.10
CA TRP A 668 -14.92 3.24 11.50
C TRP A 668 -14.99 1.99 12.37
N VAL A 669 -15.94 1.09 12.10
CA VAL A 669 -16.02 -0.25 12.70
C VAL A 669 -14.78 -1.06 12.33
N LEU A 670 -14.38 -1.04 11.05
CA LEU A 670 -13.17 -1.72 10.59
C LEU A 670 -11.90 -1.17 11.25
N ALA A 671 -11.74 0.16 11.29
CA ALA A 671 -10.60 0.80 11.95
C ALA A 671 -10.55 0.50 13.46
N ALA A 672 -11.70 0.47 14.12
CA ALA A 672 -11.79 0.12 15.53
C ALA A 672 -11.53 -1.38 15.77
N ASP A 673 -11.89 -2.26 14.85
CA ASP A 673 -11.49 -3.68 14.89
C ASP A 673 -9.97 -3.83 14.80
N LEU A 674 -9.33 -3.14 13.86
CA LEU A 674 -7.85 -3.16 13.74
C LEU A 674 -7.20 -2.64 15.03
N TRP A 675 -7.75 -1.57 15.61
CA TRP A 675 -7.29 -1.06 16.89
C TRP A 675 -7.49 -2.09 18.03
N MET A 676 -8.63 -2.80 18.08
CA MET A 676 -8.89 -3.84 19.07
C MET A 676 -8.03 -5.10 18.87
N ALA A 677 -7.60 -5.40 17.65
CA ALA A 677 -6.65 -6.47 17.36
C ALA A 677 -5.27 -6.17 17.96
N ALA A 678 -4.83 -4.91 17.88
CA ALA A 678 -3.58 -4.44 18.48
C ALA A 678 -3.67 -4.29 20.01
N TYR A 679 -4.84 -3.89 20.54
CA TYR A 679 -5.04 -3.60 21.95
C TYR A 679 -6.26 -4.34 22.56
N PRO A 680 -6.22 -5.67 22.67
CA PRO A 680 -7.31 -6.44 23.26
C PRO A 680 -7.50 -6.15 24.76
N PRO A 681 -8.68 -6.44 25.34
CA PRO A 681 -8.96 -6.22 26.76
C PRO A 681 -7.92 -6.87 27.68
N GLY A 682 -7.32 -6.09 28.58
CA GLY A 682 -6.25 -6.55 29.49
C GLY A 682 -4.85 -6.10 29.11
N THR A 683 -4.69 -5.36 28.01
CA THR A 683 -3.42 -4.72 27.61
C THR A 683 -3.05 -3.49 28.45
N GLY A 684 -4.00 -2.91 29.20
CA GLY A 684 -3.71 -1.82 30.14
C GLY A 684 -3.46 -0.47 29.47
N VAL A 685 -4.21 -0.15 28.41
CA VAL A 685 -4.05 1.11 27.66
C VAL A 685 -4.50 2.29 28.53
N SER A 686 -3.58 3.22 28.80
CA SER A 686 -3.89 4.49 29.47
C SER A 686 -4.60 5.46 28.52
N GLU A 687 -5.54 6.26 29.04
CA GLU A 687 -6.20 7.35 28.28
C GLU A 687 -5.21 8.44 27.84
N SER A 688 -4.02 8.51 28.42
CA SER A 688 -2.95 9.44 28.01
C SER A 688 -1.92 8.84 27.06
N SER A 689 -2.11 7.59 26.62
CA SER A 689 -1.16 6.89 25.75
C SER A 689 -1.29 7.30 24.28
N ALA A 690 -0.22 7.17 23.51
CA ALA A 690 -0.25 7.38 22.06
C ALA A 690 -1.25 6.44 21.36
N ALA A 691 -1.41 5.21 21.86
CA ALA A 691 -2.42 4.26 21.39
C ALA A 691 -3.85 4.81 21.55
N TRP A 692 -4.15 5.46 22.67
CA TRP A 692 -5.48 6.05 22.89
C TRP A 692 -5.72 7.34 22.12
N LEU A 693 -4.68 8.11 21.77
CA LEU A 693 -4.84 9.26 20.88
C LEU A 693 -5.39 8.86 19.50
N VAL A 694 -5.06 7.65 19.04
CA VAL A 694 -5.62 7.06 17.81
C VAL A 694 -6.99 6.41 18.06
N GLY A 695 -7.18 5.78 19.23
CA GLY A 695 -8.44 5.10 19.59
C GLY A 695 -9.59 6.03 19.94
N GLU A 696 -9.34 7.17 20.57
CA GLU A 696 -10.36 8.09 21.05
C GLU A 696 -11.29 8.63 19.95
N PRO A 697 -10.79 9.08 18.77
CA PRO A 697 -11.65 9.48 17.65
C PRO A 697 -12.55 8.35 17.15
N LEU A 698 -12.03 7.12 17.04
CA LEU A 698 -12.78 5.95 16.61
C LEU A 698 -13.90 5.63 17.61
N LYS A 699 -13.56 5.57 18.91
CA LYS A 699 -14.52 5.38 20.00
C LYS A 699 -15.63 6.43 19.94
N ASN A 700 -15.29 7.70 19.75
CA ASN A 700 -16.27 8.79 19.77
C ASN A 700 -17.22 8.70 18.57
N ARG A 701 -16.72 8.31 17.40
CA ARG A 701 -17.57 8.09 16.22
C ARG A 701 -18.52 6.91 16.41
N LEU A 702 -18.04 5.81 16.96
CA LEU A 702 -18.87 4.64 17.29
C LEU A 702 -19.94 4.98 18.34
N ASP A 703 -19.57 5.80 19.33
CA ASP A 703 -20.51 6.29 20.34
C ASP A 703 -21.61 7.15 19.69
N ASP A 704 -21.27 8.08 18.79
CA ASP A 704 -22.26 8.87 18.06
C ASP A 704 -23.19 8.00 17.20
N TYR A 705 -22.66 6.96 16.55
CA TYR A 705 -23.48 5.97 15.84
C TYR A 705 -24.44 5.23 16.77
N ASN A 706 -23.92 4.66 17.87
CA ASN A 706 -24.71 3.87 18.80
C ASN A 706 -25.80 4.67 19.53
N ASN A 707 -25.65 5.99 19.59
CA ASN A 707 -26.64 6.92 20.12
C ASN A 707 -27.54 7.52 19.01
N GLY A 708 -27.50 6.95 17.81
CA GLY A 708 -28.34 7.34 16.67
C GLY A 708 -28.10 8.74 16.11
N ARG A 709 -26.88 9.28 16.27
CA ARG A 709 -26.52 10.65 15.83
C ARG A 709 -25.94 10.70 14.43
N LEU A 710 -25.84 9.57 13.75
CA LEU A 710 -25.28 9.45 12.39
C LEU A 710 -26.34 8.90 11.42
N CYS A 711 -26.02 7.86 10.66
CA CYS A 711 -26.84 7.33 9.56
C CYS A 711 -28.02 6.43 9.99
N ALA A 712 -28.01 5.89 11.21
CA ALA A 712 -29.10 5.09 11.74
C ALA A 712 -29.70 5.79 12.99
N PRO A 713 -31.03 5.81 13.16
CA PRO A 713 -31.69 6.50 14.28
C PRO A 713 -31.62 5.67 15.58
N HIS A 714 -31.75 6.31 16.76
CA HIS A 714 -31.76 5.60 18.05
C HIS A 714 -33.13 5.00 18.37
N CYS A 715 -33.18 3.77 18.89
CA CYS A 715 -34.44 3.06 19.14
C CYS A 715 -35.31 3.64 20.29
N ASP A 716 -34.79 4.59 21.07
CA ASP A 716 -35.50 5.18 22.23
C ASP A 716 -36.09 6.58 21.97
N ASP A 717 -35.96 7.12 20.75
CA ASP A 717 -36.60 8.38 20.38
C ASP A 717 -37.95 8.08 19.73
N ASP A 718 -39.02 7.99 20.54
CA ASP A 718 -40.47 8.11 20.26
C ASP A 718 -40.97 8.35 18.79
N HIS A 719 -40.47 7.61 17.80
CA HIS A 719 -40.93 7.61 16.41
C HIS A 719 -42.06 6.59 16.19
N CYS A 720 -42.50 5.96 17.27
CA CYS A 720 -43.80 5.28 17.37
C CYS A 720 -44.66 5.92 18.48
N GLY A 721 -44.74 7.25 18.52
CA GLY A 721 -45.61 8.00 19.43
C GLY A 721 -46.99 8.34 18.85
N ARG A 722 -48.04 7.68 19.38
CA ARG A 722 -49.49 8.02 19.44
C ARG A 722 -50.15 8.99 18.46
#